data_AF-R6Q6K3-F1
#
_entry.id   AF-R6Q6K3-F1
#
_cell.length_a   1.000
_cell.length_b   1.000
_cell.length_c   1.000
_cell.angle_alpha   90.00
_cell.angle_beta   90.00
_cell.angle_gamma   90.00
#
_symmetry.space_group_name_H-M   'P 1'
#
loop_
_entity.id
_entity.type
_entity.pdbx_description
1 polymer ?
#
loop_
_entity_poly.entity_id
_entity_poly.type
_entity_poly.pdbx_seq_one_letter_code
_entity_poly.pdbx_strand_id
1 'polypeptide(L)'
;MRKSTKFLFSALLVSSCLATQAQQLAFPEAQGWGRFAVGARDGGTVYHVTNLNDSGTGSLRDAISQPNRIIVFDVAGVINIKGRLVFKNNLYIAGQTAPGEGITVYGNGVSFSGSDNIIVRYMRFRMGHNGSSGKDAAGIANGQNMIFDHCSFSWGLDETFSINPDNKGVVPGYITISNSIMGQGLMPHSAGGLMQSDYISLYRNLYVDNATRNNKIKGKTQYVNNIVYNWKNGCYIMGGDSKGDSFANIEGNLFINGPANGGNAFSGGGGEGAFSFYGEDNWQDSNMDGKFDPAEVTNYAAGVRQTTRYDYPEMPKYPGNSLLTNLLPTVGASLPYRDYADCYMVDEVNSLGKSGELISNEENLVYGSPATWTVWGGNKKVDTDGDGMPDEWEKTHGTDPNKDDAMVIATNGYANIENYINGITVDDRDYFLRAPMCVEFVSATTTSIKLKWRDYTYAEDGFIVELKKAGEEAWKEVARVAANSTSCTIEGLEPGTAFLTRVRAFEGSDKFSEYSPELTMTTRPVEAGMLDIDSYQPDLTWDNSATVWDYSAKSWNGGLASFTDNEKVLFDASKDVHVALDETVSPAALVAKGDGNVEISGAGAIAGETSVNKAGEGTLTLNTLNNYTGATVLHEGVLAFNTLKNGSEPSSIGASANFAQSWIFDGGTYRYTGETTATDKAAQIKRESTFEVENSAATVTMNGSFEGDGNIVFDGKGQVSVASSKFFGYKGTTILRGGTLNLSTIEVAKAGIGSSSKLIMEGGELKTNGEDNSFETYSFPIEVKEGTVSQFSPHRNCYIATPLTGSGTLQLNVPYLREYLKGDNFSAFAGRLVANGISSEKEGSLFLLNDNSVNFKNSVVELAGNARMGIWATKGNATIGGLSGASTTYLSGSSKKTKDFECIWNIGTANTDETFAGRINNWSMSGSSSKYQGTVNINKQGTGYWRLTGDNDYKGVTNVQGGNLIVNGSNSGTGAVNVMKDATLSGEGSIAGAVCVDAGATIQAGDFEKGANGAKLSLKSSLTVKSCGIVNVLLEGTSNNVIASDAVTLEDGAVIQMGDADVPMTFVDGEVFKVFSSGVTLGGTVKMIPEKPGEGQVWDLTSLSTEGIVKVATATGVGNISMQEIPAKVEYYDLSGRKISNVGDGAYLLRLTTKAGKVVTRKIMK
;
A
#
# COMPACT_ATOMS: atom_id res chain seq x y z
N MET A 1 108.78 16.03 -3.26
CA MET A 1 107.81 15.47 -4.22
C MET A 1 106.56 16.34 -4.19
N ARG A 2 106.56 17.47 -4.91
CA ARG A 2 105.77 17.79 -6.13
C ARG A 2 104.24 17.60 -5.97
N LYS A 3 103.55 18.69 -5.60
CA LYS A 3 102.58 19.51 -6.39
C LYS A 3 101.15 18.94 -6.28
N SER A 4 100.06 19.68 -6.07
CA SER A 4 99.75 21.12 -6.10
C SER A 4 98.34 21.31 -5.55
N THR A 5 98.09 22.34 -4.73
CA THR A 5 96.75 22.71 -4.25
C THR A 5 96.53 24.19 -4.55
N LYS A 6 95.52 24.51 -5.37
CA LYS A 6 94.71 25.76 -5.40
C LYS A 6 93.93 25.85 -6.72
N PHE A 7 92.62 26.10 -6.61
CA PHE A 7 91.56 26.51 -7.57
C PHE A 7 90.31 25.68 -7.16
N LEU A 8 89.15 26.21 -6.79
CA LEU A 8 88.28 27.17 -7.46
C LEU A 8 87.44 27.98 -6.43
N PHE A 9 87.25 29.27 -6.70
CA PHE A 9 86.17 30.10 -6.14
C PHE A 9 85.69 31.00 -7.28
N SER A 10 84.71 30.54 -8.08
CA SER A 10 83.92 31.31 -9.06
C SER A 10 83.03 30.35 -9.86
N ALA A 11 81.83 30.03 -9.36
CA ALA A 11 80.68 29.53 -10.14
C ALA A 11 79.48 29.28 -9.20
N LEU A 12 78.76 30.33 -8.80
CA LEU A 12 77.44 30.18 -8.19
C LEU A 12 76.59 31.43 -8.47
N LEU A 13 76.22 31.61 -9.75
CA LEU A 13 75.23 32.58 -10.23
C LEU A 13 74.75 32.13 -11.62
N VAL A 14 74.04 31.00 -11.66
CA VAL A 14 73.07 30.69 -12.71
C VAL A 14 71.86 30.09 -11.99
N SER A 15 70.91 30.93 -11.61
CA SER A 15 69.54 30.48 -11.30
C SER A 15 68.96 29.97 -12.61
N SER A 16 68.96 28.66 -12.81
CA SER A 16 68.01 28.01 -13.71
C SER A 16 66.63 28.15 -13.08
N CYS A 17 65.86 29.13 -13.53
CA CYS A 17 64.40 29.13 -13.40
C CYS A 17 63.86 27.91 -14.13
N LEU A 18 63.81 26.76 -13.45
CA LEU A 18 62.94 25.67 -13.86
C LEU A 18 61.52 26.15 -13.58
N ALA A 19 60.83 26.63 -14.62
CA ALA A 19 59.39 26.81 -14.55
C ALA A 19 58.77 25.43 -14.28
N THR A 20 58.27 25.21 -13.08
CA THR A 20 57.40 24.08 -12.76
C THR A 20 56.12 24.26 -13.57
N GLN A 21 56.00 23.58 -14.72
CA GLN A 21 54.73 23.51 -15.44
C GLN A 21 53.77 22.66 -14.59
N ALA A 22 52.56 23.17 -14.36
CA ALA A 22 51.50 22.41 -13.70
C ALA A 22 51.12 21.20 -14.58
N GLN A 23 50.75 20.08 -13.95
CA GLN A 23 50.28 18.89 -14.68
C GLN A 23 49.01 19.21 -15.48
N GLN A 24 48.97 18.82 -16.75
CA GLN A 24 47.85 19.11 -17.66
C GLN A 24 46.58 18.37 -17.24
N LEU A 25 45.46 19.10 -17.14
CA LEU A 25 44.15 18.50 -16.86
C LEU A 25 43.61 17.71 -18.05
N ALA A 26 42.70 16.77 -17.80
CA ALA A 26 42.02 15.97 -18.82
C ALA A 26 41.29 16.85 -19.84
N PHE A 27 40.59 17.85 -19.33
CA PHE A 27 39.99 18.97 -20.03
C PHE A 27 40.01 20.18 -19.08
N PRO A 28 39.87 21.43 -19.55
CA PRO A 28 40.11 22.62 -18.73
C PRO A 28 39.34 22.66 -17.41
N GLU A 29 38.10 22.14 -17.40
CA GLU A 29 37.22 22.11 -16.23
C GLU A 29 37.36 20.85 -15.36
N ALA A 30 38.20 19.88 -15.72
CA ALA A 30 38.28 18.60 -15.04
C ALA A 30 38.62 18.73 -13.55
N GLN A 31 37.80 18.12 -12.69
CA GLN A 31 37.92 18.17 -11.23
C GLN A 31 38.16 16.78 -10.63
N GLY A 32 38.44 16.75 -9.32
CA GLY A 32 38.55 15.51 -8.56
C GLY A 32 39.83 14.72 -8.82
N TRP A 33 39.87 13.48 -8.35
CA TRP A 33 41.06 12.63 -8.41
C TRP A 33 41.42 12.13 -9.82
N GLY A 34 40.44 12.04 -10.72
CA GLY A 34 40.63 11.61 -12.12
C GLY A 34 41.00 12.74 -13.08
N ARG A 35 41.15 13.98 -12.60
CA ARG A 35 41.34 15.19 -13.42
C ARG A 35 42.58 15.21 -14.30
N PHE A 36 43.51 14.28 -14.11
CA PHE A 36 44.75 14.19 -14.88
C PHE A 36 44.79 13.01 -15.85
N ALA A 37 43.65 12.36 -16.11
CA ALA A 37 43.55 11.44 -17.24
C ALA A 37 43.97 12.18 -18.52
N VAL A 38 44.92 11.61 -19.25
CA VAL A 38 45.49 12.12 -20.51
C VAL A 38 44.70 11.62 -21.72
N GLY A 39 43.94 10.52 -21.58
CA GLY A 39 43.28 9.86 -22.70
C GLY A 39 44.31 9.43 -23.74
N ALA A 40 44.15 9.89 -24.98
CA ALA A 40 45.05 9.56 -26.10
C ALA A 40 45.93 10.74 -26.57
N ARG A 41 46.01 11.84 -25.80
CA ARG A 41 46.78 13.05 -26.17
C ARG A 41 48.24 12.76 -26.51
N ASP A 42 48.88 11.85 -25.80
CA ASP A 42 50.30 11.53 -25.96
C ASP A 42 50.54 10.49 -27.07
N GLY A 43 50.50 10.94 -28.33
CA GLY A 43 50.87 10.13 -29.50
C GLY A 43 49.80 9.13 -29.95
N GLY A 44 48.53 9.37 -29.61
CA GLY A 44 47.38 8.65 -30.15
C GLY A 44 46.96 9.10 -31.55
N THR A 45 45.81 8.60 -32.00
CA THR A 45 45.19 8.94 -33.29
C THR A 45 43.71 9.23 -33.14
N VAL A 46 43.14 10.01 -34.04
CA VAL A 46 41.67 10.19 -34.12
C VAL A 46 41.03 8.97 -34.80
N TYR A 47 39.85 8.57 -34.32
CA TYR A 47 39.05 7.49 -34.88
C TYR A 47 37.58 7.90 -34.98
N HIS A 48 37.01 7.77 -36.18
CA HIS A 48 35.61 8.10 -36.43
C HIS A 48 34.70 6.89 -36.26
N VAL A 49 33.68 7.03 -35.42
CA VAL A 49 32.51 6.14 -35.42
C VAL A 49 31.54 6.63 -36.49
N THR A 50 31.37 5.84 -37.55
CA THR A 50 30.64 6.19 -38.77
C THR A 50 29.35 5.40 -38.97
N ASN A 51 29.06 4.45 -38.08
CA ASN A 51 27.82 3.67 -38.13
C ASN A 51 27.36 3.20 -36.74
N LEU A 52 26.07 2.89 -36.64
CA LEU A 52 25.40 2.45 -35.41
C LEU A 52 25.44 0.92 -35.21
N ASN A 53 26.24 0.19 -36.00
CA ASN A 53 26.31 -1.26 -35.89
C ASN A 53 26.98 -1.66 -34.56
N ASP A 54 26.63 -2.82 -34.03
CA ASP A 54 27.27 -3.36 -32.82
C ASP A 54 28.78 -3.65 -33.02
N SER A 55 29.20 -4.01 -34.24
CA SER A 55 30.58 -4.44 -34.54
C SER A 55 30.94 -4.19 -36.01
N GLY A 56 32.23 -4.30 -36.33
CA GLY A 56 32.78 -4.06 -37.66
C GLY A 56 33.40 -2.67 -37.78
N THR A 57 34.13 -2.43 -38.88
CA THR A 57 34.83 -1.17 -39.12
C THR A 57 33.89 0.04 -39.03
N GLY A 58 34.36 1.09 -38.37
CA GLY A 58 33.58 2.31 -38.12
C GLY A 58 32.53 2.21 -37.00
N SER A 59 32.42 1.07 -36.30
CA SER A 59 31.54 0.97 -35.13
C SER A 59 32.22 1.42 -33.84
N LEU A 60 31.43 1.76 -32.81
CA LEU A 60 31.96 2.08 -31.48
C LEU A 60 32.78 0.91 -30.91
N ARG A 61 32.33 -0.34 -31.10
CA ARG A 61 33.06 -1.52 -30.61
C ARG A 61 34.42 -1.66 -31.26
N ASP A 62 34.56 -1.35 -32.54
CA ASP A 62 35.86 -1.33 -33.21
C ASP A 62 36.74 -0.20 -32.67
N ALA A 63 36.16 1.00 -32.49
CA ALA A 63 36.85 2.18 -31.95
C ALA A 63 37.54 1.88 -30.62
N ILE A 64 36.81 1.29 -29.66
CA ILE A 64 37.30 1.03 -28.30
C ILE A 64 38.16 -0.23 -28.17
N SER A 65 38.25 -1.06 -29.22
CA SER A 65 38.96 -2.35 -29.18
C SER A 65 40.48 -2.21 -29.17
N GLN A 66 41.00 -1.03 -29.51
CA GLN A 66 42.42 -0.68 -29.56
C GLN A 66 42.73 0.49 -28.62
N PRO A 67 43.94 0.55 -28.04
CA PRO A 67 44.34 1.67 -27.21
C PRO A 67 44.75 2.91 -28.03
N ASN A 68 44.99 4.03 -27.35
CA ASN A 68 45.57 5.26 -27.89
C ASN A 68 44.70 5.95 -28.96
N ARG A 69 43.40 6.10 -28.70
CA ARG A 69 42.46 6.71 -29.65
C ARG A 69 41.63 7.85 -29.03
N ILE A 70 41.51 8.94 -29.77
CA ILE A 70 40.48 9.96 -29.56
C ILE A 70 39.32 9.60 -30.49
N ILE A 71 38.17 9.27 -29.92
CA ILE A 71 37.02 8.71 -30.60
C ILE A 71 35.98 9.82 -30.77
N VAL A 72 35.70 10.15 -32.03
CA VAL A 72 34.69 11.14 -32.45
C VAL A 72 33.57 10.44 -33.22
N PHE A 73 32.41 11.08 -33.33
CA PHE A 73 31.20 10.49 -33.89
C PHE A 73 30.69 11.26 -35.12
N ASP A 74 30.54 10.55 -36.24
CA ASP A 74 29.97 11.07 -37.49
C ASP A 74 28.47 10.79 -37.61
N VAL A 75 27.91 10.04 -36.65
CA VAL A 75 26.53 9.57 -36.63
C VAL A 75 25.91 9.79 -35.26
N ALA A 76 24.58 9.82 -35.22
CA ALA A 76 23.78 9.87 -34.00
C ALA A 76 22.67 8.83 -34.03
N GLY A 77 22.22 8.40 -32.86
CA GLY A 77 21.22 7.35 -32.71
C GLY A 77 21.59 6.28 -31.69
N VAL A 78 20.87 5.16 -31.77
CA VAL A 78 20.98 4.06 -30.81
C VAL A 78 21.87 2.95 -31.36
N ILE A 79 22.96 2.65 -30.64
CA ILE A 79 23.83 1.49 -30.89
C ILE A 79 23.31 0.33 -30.05
N ASN A 80 22.68 -0.64 -30.71
CA ASN A 80 22.14 -1.84 -30.05
C ASN A 80 23.23 -2.91 -29.92
N ILE A 81 23.77 -3.10 -28.71
CA ILE A 81 24.87 -4.03 -28.44
C ILE A 81 24.37 -5.42 -28.08
N LYS A 82 24.97 -6.46 -28.67
CA LYS A 82 24.63 -7.87 -28.37
C LYS A 82 25.44 -8.44 -27.20
N GLY A 83 26.54 -7.79 -26.85
CA GLY A 83 27.42 -8.19 -25.76
C GLY A 83 28.08 -6.99 -25.10
N ARG A 84 28.62 -7.18 -23.90
CA ARG A 84 29.26 -6.11 -23.13
C ARG A 84 30.39 -5.43 -23.94
N LEU A 85 30.45 -4.11 -23.90
CA LEU A 85 31.59 -3.36 -24.44
C LEU A 85 32.73 -3.36 -23.42
N VAL A 86 33.95 -3.61 -23.90
CA VAL A 86 35.17 -3.62 -23.07
C VAL A 86 36.15 -2.64 -23.68
N PHE A 87 36.61 -1.70 -22.88
CA PHE A 87 37.47 -0.60 -23.30
C PHE A 87 38.95 -0.99 -23.19
N LYS A 88 39.82 -0.31 -23.94
CA LYS A 88 41.29 -0.42 -23.87
C LYS A 88 41.90 0.86 -23.29
N ASN A 89 43.19 0.82 -23.00
CA ASN A 89 43.92 1.94 -22.39
C ASN A 89 43.97 3.18 -23.28
N ASN A 90 44.14 4.35 -22.66
CA ASN A 90 44.44 5.60 -23.34
C ASN A 90 43.36 5.96 -24.37
N LEU A 91 42.12 6.15 -23.90
CA LEU A 91 40.99 6.49 -24.76
C LEU A 91 40.36 7.81 -24.33
N TYR A 92 40.00 8.63 -25.30
CA TYR A 92 39.05 9.73 -25.11
C TYR A 92 37.83 9.46 -25.98
N ILE A 93 36.68 9.17 -25.37
CA ILE A 93 35.39 9.04 -26.04
C ILE A 93 34.63 10.37 -25.92
N ALA A 94 34.50 11.09 -27.03
CA ALA A 94 33.95 12.43 -27.09
C ALA A 94 32.52 12.44 -27.67
N GLY A 95 31.53 12.04 -26.87
CA GLY A 95 30.13 11.92 -27.30
C GLY A 95 29.51 13.23 -27.80
N GLN A 96 30.01 14.39 -27.33
CA GLN A 96 29.53 15.71 -27.76
C GLN A 96 29.88 16.05 -29.22
N THR A 97 30.75 15.26 -29.87
CA THR A 97 31.07 15.43 -31.29
C THR A 97 29.98 14.86 -32.21
N ALA A 98 29.12 13.99 -31.69
CA ALA A 98 28.05 13.40 -32.47
C ALA A 98 27.09 14.48 -32.99
N PRO A 99 26.59 14.36 -34.23
CA PRO A 99 25.54 15.23 -34.73
C PRO A 99 24.21 14.98 -34.01
N GLY A 100 23.16 15.68 -34.41
CA GLY A 100 21.79 15.32 -34.04
C GLY A 100 21.55 15.31 -32.54
N GLU A 101 20.87 14.27 -32.05
CA GLU A 101 20.61 14.06 -30.60
C GLU A 101 21.72 13.28 -29.88
N GLY A 102 22.82 12.95 -30.55
CA GLY A 102 23.96 12.23 -29.99
C GLY A 102 23.81 10.71 -29.95
N ILE A 103 24.63 10.05 -29.11
CA ILE A 103 24.76 8.58 -29.10
C ILE A 103 24.22 7.96 -27.81
N THR A 104 23.34 6.98 -27.99
CA THR A 104 22.88 6.08 -26.91
C THR A 104 23.31 4.66 -27.20
N VAL A 105 23.96 4.01 -26.23
CA VAL A 105 24.31 2.58 -26.29
C VAL A 105 23.27 1.81 -25.49
N TYR A 106 22.58 0.86 -26.14
CA TYR A 106 21.53 0.04 -25.50
C TYR A 106 21.83 -1.46 -25.62
N GLY A 107 21.69 -2.20 -24.52
CA GLY A 107 22.01 -3.63 -24.40
C GLY A 107 23.05 -3.89 -23.31
N ASN A 108 23.59 -5.12 -23.22
CA ASN A 108 24.34 -5.79 -22.12
C ASN A 108 25.45 -5.06 -21.29
N GLY A 109 25.49 -3.74 -21.25
CA GLY A 109 26.32 -2.88 -20.42
C GLY A 109 27.75 -2.68 -20.94
N VAL A 110 28.55 -1.99 -20.14
CA VAL A 110 29.94 -1.64 -20.45
C VAL A 110 30.89 -1.99 -19.31
N SER A 111 32.15 -2.28 -19.61
CA SER A 111 33.20 -2.51 -18.61
C SER A 111 34.45 -1.70 -18.97
N PHE A 112 34.87 -0.88 -18.03
CA PHE A 112 36.14 -0.14 -18.10
C PHE A 112 37.26 -0.87 -17.32
N SER A 113 36.99 -2.10 -16.87
CA SER A 113 37.97 -2.92 -16.16
C SER A 113 39.14 -3.31 -17.07
N GLY A 114 40.35 -3.30 -16.53
CA GLY A 114 41.58 -3.64 -17.24
C GLY A 114 42.06 -2.54 -18.18
N SER A 115 41.51 -1.34 -18.03
CA SER A 115 41.93 -0.14 -18.76
C SER A 115 42.61 0.85 -17.84
N ASP A 116 43.51 1.67 -18.36
CA ASP A 116 44.01 2.86 -17.68
C ASP A 116 43.79 4.08 -18.56
N ASN A 117 43.72 5.26 -17.95
CA ASN A 117 43.79 6.53 -18.65
C ASN A 117 42.62 6.76 -19.64
N ILE A 118 41.40 6.88 -19.09
CA ILE A 118 40.17 6.97 -19.87
C ILE A 118 39.46 8.30 -19.62
N ILE A 119 39.03 8.95 -20.69
CA ILE A 119 38.13 10.11 -20.66
C ILE A 119 36.86 9.71 -21.42
N VAL A 120 35.69 9.82 -20.77
CA VAL A 120 34.38 9.65 -21.42
C VAL A 120 33.56 10.90 -21.16
N ARG A 121 33.03 11.51 -22.22
CA ARG A 121 32.13 12.65 -22.09
C ARG A 121 30.88 12.50 -22.94
N TYR A 122 29.72 12.94 -22.42
CA TYR A 122 28.46 13.05 -23.16
C TYR A 122 27.96 11.73 -23.82
N MET A 123 28.24 10.59 -23.17
CA MET A 123 27.79 9.27 -23.62
C MET A 123 26.64 8.76 -22.74
N ARG A 124 25.70 8.03 -23.37
CA ARG A 124 24.57 7.38 -22.67
C ARG A 124 24.70 5.87 -22.77
N PHE A 125 24.73 5.18 -21.63
CA PHE A 125 24.82 3.73 -21.53
C PHE A 125 23.60 3.18 -20.81
N ARG A 126 22.80 2.40 -21.54
CA ARG A 126 21.51 1.89 -21.09
C ARG A 126 21.53 0.37 -21.15
N MET A 127 21.55 -0.31 -20.00
CA MET A 127 21.71 -1.77 -20.02
C MET A 127 20.41 -2.51 -20.38
N GLY A 128 19.33 -2.22 -19.64
CA GLY A 128 18.01 -2.80 -19.86
C GLY A 128 17.83 -4.22 -19.33
N HIS A 129 16.58 -4.67 -19.25
CA HIS A 129 16.19 -5.96 -18.69
C HIS A 129 16.83 -7.16 -19.42
N ASN A 130 17.14 -6.99 -20.70
CA ASN A 130 17.80 -8.00 -21.53
C ASN A 130 19.31 -8.15 -21.26
N GLY A 131 19.86 -7.37 -20.33
CA GLY A 131 21.25 -7.52 -19.88
C GLY A 131 21.50 -8.82 -19.10
N SER A 132 22.78 -9.12 -18.87
CA SER A 132 23.17 -10.29 -18.08
C SER A 132 22.79 -10.11 -16.60
N SER A 133 22.05 -11.05 -16.03
CA SER A 133 21.66 -11.02 -14.61
C SER A 133 22.86 -10.88 -13.67
N GLY A 134 22.69 -10.08 -12.61
CA GLY A 134 23.72 -9.83 -11.60
C GLY A 134 24.94 -9.09 -12.14
N LYS A 135 24.74 -8.20 -13.14
CA LYS A 135 25.77 -7.34 -13.69
C LYS A 135 25.36 -5.88 -13.66
N ASP A 136 26.37 -5.04 -13.48
CA ASP A 136 26.20 -3.59 -13.47
C ASP A 136 26.03 -3.03 -14.88
N ALA A 137 25.33 -1.91 -15.04
CA ALA A 137 25.27 -1.24 -16.35
C ALA A 137 26.67 -0.77 -16.78
N ALA A 138 27.45 -0.20 -15.86
CA ALA A 138 28.87 0.13 -16.03
C ALA A 138 29.69 -0.26 -14.80
N GLY A 139 30.96 -0.61 -14.98
CA GLY A 139 31.82 -0.89 -13.83
C GLY A 139 33.33 -0.95 -14.08
N ILE A 140 34.08 -0.78 -12.99
CA ILE A 140 35.55 -0.81 -12.92
C ILE A 140 35.99 -1.75 -11.78
N ALA A 141 36.63 -2.85 -12.15
CA ALA A 141 37.20 -3.80 -11.19
C ALA A 141 38.73 -3.69 -11.03
N ASN A 142 39.41 -3.10 -12.02
CA ASN A 142 40.83 -2.78 -11.98
C ASN A 142 41.16 -1.74 -13.07
N GLY A 143 42.22 -0.94 -12.84
CA GLY A 143 42.62 0.18 -13.71
C GLY A 143 42.56 1.56 -13.03
N GLN A 144 43.34 2.54 -13.48
CA GLN A 144 43.46 3.87 -12.84
C GLN A 144 43.37 5.04 -13.83
N ASN A 145 43.25 6.26 -13.27
CA ASN A 145 43.26 7.54 -13.99
C ASN A 145 42.09 7.64 -14.98
N MET A 146 40.86 7.75 -14.49
CA MET A 146 39.68 7.82 -15.35
C MET A 146 38.77 8.97 -14.98
N ILE A 147 38.16 9.60 -15.98
CA ILE A 147 37.12 10.61 -15.78
C ILE A 147 35.92 10.36 -16.68
N PHE A 148 34.74 10.36 -16.08
CA PHE A 148 33.44 10.25 -16.72
C PHE A 148 32.70 11.54 -16.45
N ASP A 149 32.56 12.40 -17.44
CA ASP A 149 31.96 13.72 -17.29
C ASP A 149 30.73 13.88 -18.18
N HIS A 150 29.61 14.38 -17.65
CA HIS A 150 28.38 14.50 -18.43
C HIS A 150 27.93 13.20 -19.09
N CYS A 151 28.02 12.06 -18.39
CA CYS A 151 27.57 10.77 -18.91
C CYS A 151 26.23 10.38 -18.28
N SER A 152 25.52 9.45 -18.89
CA SER A 152 24.28 8.90 -18.34
C SER A 152 24.31 7.39 -18.33
N PHE A 153 23.98 6.78 -17.19
CA PHE A 153 23.98 5.34 -16.97
C PHE A 153 22.64 4.94 -16.37
N SER A 154 21.99 3.91 -16.92
CA SER A 154 20.73 3.40 -16.38
C SER A 154 20.50 1.91 -16.58
N TRP A 155 19.48 1.43 -15.86
CA TRP A 155 18.88 0.12 -16.03
C TRP A 155 19.85 -1.04 -15.78
N GLY A 156 20.73 -0.89 -14.79
CA GLY A 156 21.59 -1.98 -14.29
C GLY A 156 20.76 -3.04 -13.58
N LEU A 157 21.14 -4.32 -13.75
CA LEU A 157 20.49 -5.46 -13.08
C LEU A 157 21.09 -5.77 -11.70
N ASP A 158 22.28 -5.26 -11.42
CA ASP A 158 22.87 -5.18 -10.08
C ASP A 158 23.04 -3.69 -9.73
N GLU A 159 24.20 -3.07 -10.02
CA GLU A 159 24.35 -1.61 -9.92
C GLU A 159 24.29 -0.86 -11.26
N THR A 160 24.06 0.44 -11.20
CA THR A 160 24.12 1.30 -12.38
C THR A 160 25.57 1.64 -12.74
N PHE A 161 26.38 2.09 -11.77
CA PHE A 161 27.82 2.25 -11.94
C PHE A 161 28.60 1.85 -10.67
N SER A 162 29.46 0.85 -10.77
CA SER A 162 30.27 0.38 -9.63
C SER A 162 31.79 0.46 -9.84
N ILE A 163 32.51 0.77 -8.77
CA ILE A 163 33.97 0.68 -8.68
C ILE A 163 34.30 -0.32 -7.58
N ASN A 164 34.49 -1.58 -7.97
CA ASN A 164 34.58 -2.70 -7.04
C ASN A 164 35.78 -3.61 -7.38
N PRO A 165 36.90 -3.51 -6.64
CA PRO A 165 38.11 -4.25 -6.94
C PRO A 165 37.93 -5.77 -6.91
N ASP A 166 38.41 -6.48 -7.93
CA ASP A 166 38.33 -7.95 -8.00
C ASP A 166 39.66 -8.66 -7.66
N ASN A 167 40.68 -7.89 -7.27
CA ASN A 167 42.06 -8.32 -6.99
C ASN A 167 42.79 -8.95 -8.19
N LYS A 168 42.36 -8.71 -9.44
CA LYS A 168 43.00 -9.29 -10.64
C LYS A 168 43.84 -8.31 -11.45
N GLY A 169 43.91 -7.05 -11.06
CA GLY A 169 44.70 -6.02 -11.73
C GLY A 169 45.07 -4.87 -10.80
N VAL A 170 45.45 -3.73 -11.39
CA VAL A 170 45.74 -2.51 -10.63
C VAL A 170 44.49 -2.09 -9.88
N VAL A 171 44.61 -1.86 -8.56
CA VAL A 171 43.47 -1.44 -7.73
C VAL A 171 42.89 -0.13 -8.30
N PRO A 172 41.57 -0.06 -8.53
CA PRO A 172 40.91 1.14 -9.01
C PRO A 172 41.29 2.39 -8.23
N GLY A 173 41.59 3.50 -8.89
CA GLY A 173 41.96 4.73 -8.20
C GLY A 173 42.26 5.87 -9.14
N TYR A 174 42.20 7.09 -8.60
CA TYR A 174 42.28 8.32 -9.38
C TYR A 174 41.14 8.40 -10.39
N ILE A 175 39.92 8.27 -9.90
CA ILE A 175 38.71 8.20 -10.72
C ILE A 175 37.77 9.35 -10.36
N THR A 176 37.19 10.00 -11.36
CA THR A 176 36.13 10.99 -11.17
C THR A 176 34.92 10.67 -12.01
N ILE A 177 33.75 10.65 -11.39
CA ILE A 177 32.46 10.66 -12.07
C ILE A 177 31.85 12.03 -11.77
N SER A 178 31.71 12.85 -12.81
CA SER A 178 31.23 14.21 -12.69
C SER A 178 30.08 14.55 -13.61
N ASN A 179 29.20 15.44 -13.15
CA ASN A 179 28.09 15.98 -13.95
C ASN A 179 27.23 14.90 -14.61
N SER A 180 27.14 13.69 -14.05
CA SER A 180 26.57 12.50 -14.70
C SER A 180 25.26 12.05 -14.07
N ILE A 181 24.44 11.31 -14.81
CA ILE A 181 23.20 10.70 -14.32
C ILE A 181 23.43 9.19 -14.09
N MET A 182 23.04 8.69 -12.93
CA MET A 182 23.00 7.26 -12.58
C MET A 182 21.62 6.94 -12.03
N GLY A 183 20.75 6.34 -12.84
CA GLY A 183 19.36 6.19 -12.42
C GLY A 183 18.60 5.00 -12.98
N GLN A 184 17.45 4.74 -12.37
CA GLN A 184 16.53 3.66 -12.73
C GLN A 184 17.21 2.29 -12.75
N GLY A 185 18.01 1.95 -11.73
CA GLY A 185 18.46 0.57 -11.54
C GLY A 185 17.26 -0.38 -11.49
N LEU A 186 17.33 -1.52 -12.18
CA LEU A 186 16.19 -2.42 -12.30
C LEU A 186 15.99 -3.27 -11.04
N MET A 187 14.74 -3.42 -10.63
CA MET A 187 14.33 -4.34 -9.57
C MET A 187 14.60 -5.80 -9.95
N PRO A 188 14.87 -6.70 -8.98
CA PRO A 188 14.69 -6.51 -7.54
C PRO A 188 15.88 -5.88 -6.78
N HIS A 189 17.04 -5.67 -7.43
CA HIS A 189 18.19 -5.07 -6.74
C HIS A 189 18.13 -3.55 -6.72
N SER A 190 18.00 -2.93 -7.90
CA SER A 190 17.87 -1.49 -8.12
C SER A 190 18.85 -0.65 -7.30
N ALA A 191 20.09 -0.52 -7.80
CA ALA A 191 21.16 0.17 -7.08
C ALA A 191 21.89 1.21 -7.93
N GLY A 192 22.25 2.35 -7.31
CA GLY A 192 23.03 3.41 -7.95
C GLY A 192 24.48 3.00 -8.19
N GLY A 193 25.19 2.61 -7.13
CA GLY A 193 26.60 2.23 -7.25
C GLY A 193 27.28 1.78 -5.96
N LEU A 194 28.22 0.86 -6.11
CA LEU A 194 29.11 0.36 -5.07
C LEU A 194 30.52 0.90 -5.31
N MET A 195 31.02 1.72 -4.38
CA MET A 195 32.36 2.35 -4.48
C MET A 195 33.26 1.82 -3.38
N GLN A 196 34.20 0.94 -3.73
CA GLN A 196 35.06 0.23 -2.79
C GLN A 196 36.55 0.40 -3.10
N SER A 197 36.98 1.64 -3.32
CA SER A 197 38.39 1.96 -3.53
C SER A 197 38.79 3.35 -3.05
N ASP A 198 40.09 3.64 -3.07
CA ASP A 198 40.65 4.95 -2.71
C ASP A 198 40.73 5.89 -3.92
N TYR A 199 40.72 7.20 -3.65
CA TYR A 199 40.90 8.28 -4.62
C TYR A 199 39.77 8.35 -5.65
N ILE A 200 38.53 8.36 -5.15
CA ILE A 200 37.30 8.47 -5.97
C ILE A 200 36.61 9.80 -5.69
N SER A 201 36.28 10.55 -6.74
CA SER A 201 35.45 11.76 -6.67
C SER A 201 34.11 11.54 -7.37
N LEU A 202 33.03 11.76 -6.65
CA LEU A 202 31.65 11.76 -7.13
C LEU A 202 31.14 13.19 -7.00
N TYR A 203 31.13 13.91 -8.12
CA TYR A 203 31.00 15.35 -8.13
C TYR A 203 29.86 15.80 -9.06
N ARG A 204 28.84 16.50 -8.54
CA ARG A 204 27.75 17.03 -9.37
C ARG A 204 26.95 15.99 -10.14
N ASN A 205 26.75 14.79 -9.57
CA ASN A 205 25.95 13.76 -10.23
C ASN A 205 24.49 13.80 -9.79
N LEU A 206 23.60 13.27 -10.62
CA LEU A 206 22.23 12.95 -10.28
C LEU A 206 22.08 11.43 -10.11
N TYR A 207 21.62 11.02 -8.95
CA TYR A 207 21.15 9.66 -8.69
C TYR A 207 19.63 9.67 -8.58
N VAL A 208 18.92 8.83 -9.31
CA VAL A 208 17.45 8.96 -9.45
C VAL A 208 16.80 7.60 -9.63
N ASP A 209 15.73 7.33 -8.88
CA ASP A 209 14.94 6.08 -8.97
C ASP A 209 15.74 4.79 -8.77
N ASN A 210 16.74 4.84 -7.90
CA ASN A 210 17.44 3.64 -7.45
C ASN A 210 16.95 3.29 -6.05
N ALA A 211 16.51 2.05 -5.84
CA ALA A 211 16.03 1.60 -4.55
C ALA A 211 17.09 1.73 -3.45
N THR A 212 18.37 1.54 -3.77
CA THR A 212 19.46 1.59 -2.79
C THR A 212 20.80 2.09 -3.36
N ARG A 213 21.79 2.26 -2.47
CA ARG A 213 23.21 2.52 -2.80
C ARG A 213 23.37 3.70 -3.76
N ASN A 214 23.06 4.91 -3.29
CA ASN A 214 23.25 6.17 -4.00
C ASN A 214 24.32 7.07 -3.34
N ASN A 215 25.50 6.60 -2.91
CA ASN A 215 26.15 5.31 -3.16
C ASN A 215 26.36 4.54 -1.85
N LYS A 216 26.84 3.30 -1.96
CA LYS A 216 27.53 2.63 -0.84
C LYS A 216 29.02 2.84 -0.96
N ILE A 217 29.62 3.44 0.08
CA ILE A 217 30.98 3.99 0.01
C ILE A 217 31.94 3.29 0.96
N LYS A 218 33.18 3.08 0.48
CA LYS A 218 34.37 2.73 1.27
C LYS A 218 35.62 3.43 0.71
N GLY A 219 36.69 3.51 1.51
CA GLY A 219 37.98 4.10 1.11
C GLY A 219 38.00 5.64 1.18
N LYS A 220 38.97 6.25 0.50
CA LYS A 220 39.15 7.71 0.40
C LYS A 220 38.29 8.29 -0.72
N THR A 221 37.24 9.04 -0.35
CA THR A 221 36.24 9.50 -1.31
C THR A 221 35.85 10.97 -1.15
N GLN A 222 35.38 11.58 -2.23
CA GLN A 222 34.74 12.90 -2.24
C GLN A 222 33.32 12.74 -2.82
N TYR A 223 32.30 13.14 -2.07
CA TYR A 223 30.90 13.14 -2.48
C TYR A 223 30.37 14.57 -2.40
N VAL A 224 30.48 15.29 -3.52
CA VAL A 224 30.34 16.75 -3.54
C VAL A 224 29.28 17.21 -4.55
N ASN A 225 28.33 18.02 -4.11
CA ASN A 225 27.25 18.60 -4.94
C ASN A 225 26.39 17.61 -5.74
N ASN A 226 26.16 16.40 -5.25
CA ASN A 226 25.26 15.44 -5.90
C ASN A 226 23.79 15.70 -5.54
N ILE A 227 22.89 15.41 -6.47
CA ILE A 227 21.44 15.31 -6.24
C ILE A 227 21.09 13.82 -6.14
N VAL A 228 20.27 13.43 -5.16
CA VAL A 228 19.68 12.10 -5.08
C VAL A 228 18.17 12.19 -4.95
N TYR A 229 17.44 11.48 -5.81
CA TYR A 229 15.98 11.49 -5.88
C TYR A 229 15.39 10.08 -5.78
N ASN A 230 14.29 9.93 -5.03
CA ASN A 230 13.43 8.73 -4.98
C ASN A 230 14.14 7.39 -4.73
N TRP A 231 14.45 7.08 -3.47
CA TRP A 231 14.99 5.78 -3.03
C TRP A 231 14.02 5.06 -2.08
N LYS A 232 14.31 3.78 -1.77
CA LYS A 232 13.50 2.95 -0.84
C LYS A 232 14.31 2.40 0.34
N ASN A 233 15.31 1.57 0.05
CA ASN A 233 16.02 0.75 1.03
C ASN A 233 17.23 1.45 1.66
N GLY A 234 17.79 2.48 1.00
CA GLY A 234 18.85 3.31 1.57
C GLY A 234 19.51 4.22 0.55
N CYS A 235 19.68 5.50 0.89
CA CYS A 235 20.27 6.50 0.00
C CYS A 235 21.80 6.45 0.01
N TYR A 236 22.47 7.27 0.80
CA TYR A 236 23.92 7.25 0.97
C TYR A 236 24.29 6.30 2.11
N ILE A 237 24.91 5.17 1.77
CA ILE A 237 25.23 4.11 2.74
C ILE A 237 26.67 4.27 3.23
N MET A 238 26.79 4.60 4.51
CA MET A 238 28.06 4.79 5.23
C MET A 238 28.59 3.43 5.74
N GLY A 239 29.25 2.65 4.88
CA GLY A 239 29.86 1.35 5.24
C GLY A 239 28.96 0.11 5.01
N GLY A 240 29.07 -0.94 5.85
CA GLY A 240 28.25 -2.17 5.78
C GLY A 240 28.95 -3.44 6.32
N ASP A 241 28.31 -4.62 6.15
CA ASP A 241 28.69 -5.93 6.76
C ASP A 241 30.11 -6.48 6.46
N SER A 242 30.89 -5.82 5.60
CA SER A 242 32.26 -6.20 5.28
C SER A 242 33.26 -5.12 5.72
N LYS A 243 34.23 -5.51 6.57
CA LYS A 243 35.24 -4.62 7.19
C LYS A 243 35.97 -3.77 6.15
N GLY A 244 36.10 -2.46 6.40
CA GLY A 244 36.93 -1.53 5.63
C GLY A 244 36.77 -0.09 6.12
N ASP A 245 37.89 0.64 6.26
CA ASP A 245 37.90 2.03 6.71
C ASP A 245 37.45 2.98 5.59
N SER A 246 36.83 4.09 5.98
CA SER A 246 36.40 5.13 5.04
C SER A 246 36.80 6.51 5.54
N PHE A 247 37.28 7.35 4.62
CA PHE A 247 37.72 8.72 4.89
C PHE A 247 37.12 9.63 3.81
N ALA A 248 35.96 10.20 4.09
CA ALA A 248 35.14 10.89 3.09
C ALA A 248 35.01 12.40 3.34
N ASN A 249 35.03 13.20 2.27
CA ASN A 249 34.48 14.57 2.29
C ASN A 249 33.08 14.53 1.63
N ILE A 250 32.03 14.88 2.37
CA ILE A 250 30.62 14.82 1.95
C ILE A 250 30.02 16.24 2.02
N GLU A 251 30.06 16.98 0.93
CA GLU A 251 29.86 18.43 0.95
C GLU A 251 28.80 18.89 -0.06
N GLY A 252 27.85 19.72 0.36
CA GLY A 252 27.00 20.45 -0.58
C GLY A 252 25.95 19.61 -1.30
N ASN A 253 25.50 18.45 -0.78
CA ASN A 253 24.60 17.53 -1.53
C ASN A 253 23.12 17.82 -1.25
N LEU A 254 22.24 17.42 -2.18
CA LEU A 254 20.79 17.55 -2.09
C LEU A 254 20.10 16.19 -2.21
N PHE A 255 19.22 15.87 -1.28
CA PHE A 255 18.48 14.60 -1.22
C PHE A 255 16.98 14.90 -1.23
N ILE A 256 16.21 14.28 -2.12
CA ILE A 256 14.77 14.51 -2.25
C ILE A 256 14.04 13.17 -2.24
N ASN A 257 13.19 12.96 -1.24
CA ASN A 257 12.36 11.76 -1.15
C ASN A 257 11.29 11.77 -2.25
N GLY A 258 10.97 10.58 -2.77
CA GLY A 258 9.93 10.39 -3.77
C GLY A 258 8.99 9.23 -3.43
N PRO A 259 8.08 8.84 -4.35
CA PRO A 259 7.02 7.86 -4.10
C PRO A 259 7.50 6.47 -3.61
N ALA A 260 8.78 6.12 -3.80
CA ALA A 260 9.39 4.92 -3.25
C ALA A 260 9.49 4.93 -1.70
N ASN A 261 9.20 6.08 -1.07
CA ASN A 261 9.05 6.26 0.37
C ASN A 261 10.28 5.86 1.19
N GLY A 262 11.46 6.28 0.73
CA GLY A 262 12.73 6.08 1.42
C GLY A 262 12.83 6.84 2.74
N GLY A 263 13.76 6.41 3.61
CA GLY A 263 14.05 7.06 4.89
C GLY A 263 15.03 8.24 4.79
N ASN A 264 15.86 8.42 5.82
CA ASN A 264 16.89 9.47 5.87
C ASN A 264 17.93 9.35 4.73
N ALA A 265 18.50 10.49 4.33
CA ALA A 265 19.53 10.58 3.29
C ALA A 265 20.79 9.73 3.57
N PHE A 266 21.14 9.56 4.85
CA PHE A 266 22.30 8.78 5.30
C PHE A 266 21.85 7.56 6.11
N SER A 267 22.37 6.38 5.77
CA SER A 267 22.03 5.12 6.45
C SER A 267 23.20 4.13 6.56
N GLY A 268 23.02 3.05 7.31
CA GLY A 268 24.04 2.01 7.61
C GLY A 268 24.64 2.12 9.02
N GLY A 269 25.36 1.08 9.50
CA GLY A 269 26.26 1.18 10.68
C GLY A 269 26.03 0.30 11.92
N GLY A 270 25.55 -0.94 11.79
CA GLY A 270 25.50 -1.90 12.90
C GLY A 270 26.69 -2.88 12.92
N GLY A 271 27.91 -2.40 13.15
CA GLY A 271 29.08 -3.27 13.30
C GLY A 271 30.41 -2.54 13.17
N GLU A 272 31.32 -2.76 14.12
CA GLU A 272 32.63 -2.12 14.25
C GLU A 272 33.43 -2.03 12.93
N GLY A 273 33.64 -0.80 12.44
CA GLY A 273 34.52 -0.43 11.32
C GLY A 273 34.38 1.07 10.99
N ALA A 274 35.48 1.83 10.98
CA ALA A 274 35.51 3.29 11.09
C ALA A 274 35.12 4.04 9.80
N PHE A 275 33.87 4.52 9.69
CA PHE A 275 33.50 5.50 8.67
C PHE A 275 33.76 6.92 9.20
N SER A 276 34.93 7.49 8.89
CA SER A 276 35.29 8.86 9.27
C SER A 276 35.00 9.82 8.12
N PHE A 277 34.32 10.93 8.40
CA PHE A 277 33.92 11.85 7.35
C PHE A 277 33.98 13.30 7.80
N TYR A 278 34.32 14.19 6.89
CA TYR A 278 33.96 15.61 7.00
C TYR A 278 32.68 15.83 6.19
N GLY A 279 31.70 16.53 6.74
CA GLY A 279 30.49 16.85 5.98
C GLY A 279 29.83 18.15 6.42
N GLU A 280 29.38 18.92 5.44
CA GLU A 280 28.77 20.25 5.57
C GLU A 280 27.83 20.52 4.39
N ASP A 281 26.87 21.42 4.56
CA ASP A 281 25.98 21.91 3.50
C ASP A 281 25.19 20.79 2.77
N ASN A 282 24.79 19.75 3.49
CA ASN A 282 23.96 18.67 2.94
C ASN A 282 22.49 18.92 3.31
N TRP A 283 21.59 18.73 2.35
CA TRP A 283 20.17 19.13 2.47
C TRP A 283 19.24 17.98 2.10
N GLN A 284 18.15 17.81 2.85
CA GLN A 284 17.13 16.81 2.57
C GLN A 284 15.73 17.43 2.52
N ASP A 285 15.01 17.17 1.43
CA ASP A 285 13.56 17.38 1.29
C ASP A 285 12.86 16.03 1.44
N SER A 286 12.12 15.85 2.54
CA SER A 286 11.55 14.55 2.92
C SER A 286 10.02 14.49 2.87
N ASN A 287 9.32 15.59 2.57
CA ASN A 287 7.88 15.70 2.79
C ASN A 287 7.03 15.25 1.58
N MET A 288 7.62 15.18 0.37
CA MET A 288 6.94 14.81 -0.88
C MET A 288 5.72 15.69 -1.19
N ASP A 289 5.72 16.95 -0.75
CA ASP A 289 4.55 17.83 -0.84
C ASP A 289 4.45 18.57 -2.19
N GLY A 290 5.47 18.44 -3.05
CA GLY A 290 5.56 19.08 -4.37
C GLY A 290 6.13 20.50 -4.33
N LYS A 291 6.67 20.94 -3.18
CA LYS A 291 7.39 22.21 -3.02
C LYS A 291 8.85 21.91 -2.71
N PHE A 292 9.70 22.89 -2.99
CA PHE A 292 11.12 22.78 -2.74
C PHE A 292 11.46 23.55 -1.46
N ASP A 293 11.48 22.84 -0.34
CA ASP A 293 11.77 23.39 0.99
C ASP A 293 12.68 22.47 1.84
N PRO A 294 13.88 22.12 1.33
CA PRO A 294 14.76 21.17 2.00
C PRO A 294 15.28 21.71 3.33
N ALA A 295 15.51 20.81 4.27
CA ALA A 295 16.15 21.10 5.56
C ALA A 295 17.62 20.64 5.56
N GLU A 296 18.48 21.37 6.28
CA GLU A 296 19.88 20.97 6.43
C GLU A 296 20.01 19.69 7.27
N VAL A 297 20.82 18.74 6.78
CA VAL A 297 21.09 17.47 7.44
C VAL A 297 22.08 17.68 8.58
N THR A 298 21.57 17.57 9.80
CA THR A 298 22.36 17.70 11.03
C THR A 298 22.75 16.36 11.67
N ASN A 299 22.06 15.27 11.33
CA ASN A 299 22.27 13.94 11.89
C ASN A 299 22.68 12.91 10.82
N TYR A 300 23.84 12.28 10.98
CA TYR A 300 24.42 11.29 10.06
C TYR A 300 24.41 9.93 10.75
N ALA A 301 23.76 8.93 10.15
CA ALA A 301 23.24 7.75 10.86
C ALA A 301 24.26 6.77 11.48
N ALA A 302 25.58 6.94 11.30
CA ALA A 302 26.60 6.07 11.94
C ALA A 302 28.09 6.50 11.80
N GLY A 303 28.43 7.56 11.06
CA GLY A 303 29.83 7.94 10.84
C GLY A 303 30.43 8.78 11.97
N VAL A 304 31.76 8.79 12.09
CA VAL A 304 32.50 9.72 12.96
C VAL A 304 32.80 11.00 12.18
N ARG A 305 32.03 12.05 12.47
CA ARG A 305 32.24 13.37 11.86
C ARG A 305 33.55 13.98 12.37
N GLN A 306 34.42 14.35 11.45
CA GLN A 306 35.66 15.08 11.68
C GLN A 306 35.41 16.58 11.65
N THR A 307 36.15 17.33 12.46
CA THR A 307 36.08 18.80 12.50
C THR A 307 36.93 19.47 11.41
N THR A 308 37.83 18.72 10.78
CA THR A 308 38.71 19.22 9.72
C THR A 308 38.43 18.44 8.44
N ARG A 309 38.23 19.17 7.34
CA ARG A 309 38.15 18.62 5.99
C ARG A 309 39.43 17.85 5.65
N TYR A 310 39.31 16.66 5.07
CA TYR A 310 40.48 15.94 4.58
C TYR A 310 41.15 16.73 3.45
N ASP A 311 42.49 16.74 3.43
CA ASP A 311 43.30 17.41 2.41
C ASP A 311 43.27 16.66 1.07
N TYR A 312 42.08 16.67 0.47
CA TYR A 312 41.76 16.15 -0.85
C TYR A 312 41.58 17.31 -1.82
N PRO A 313 41.70 17.10 -3.15
CA PRO A 313 41.56 18.14 -4.16
C PRO A 313 40.34 19.04 -3.91
N GLU A 314 40.54 20.36 -3.86
CA GLU A 314 39.43 21.30 -3.76
C GLU A 314 38.69 21.38 -5.10
N MET A 315 37.37 21.49 -5.06
CA MET A 315 36.51 21.56 -6.25
C MET A 315 35.52 22.71 -6.09
N PRO A 316 35.17 23.46 -7.16
CA PRO A 316 34.17 24.51 -7.09
C PRO A 316 32.81 23.97 -6.62
N LYS A 317 32.22 24.59 -5.60
CA LYS A 317 30.95 24.16 -4.99
C LYS A 317 29.84 25.19 -5.21
N TYR A 318 28.64 24.69 -5.46
CA TYR A 318 27.39 25.44 -5.27
C TYR A 318 26.85 25.17 -3.86
N PRO A 319 26.06 26.09 -3.27
CA PRO A 319 25.25 25.76 -2.10
C PRO A 319 24.34 24.55 -2.38
N GLY A 320 24.28 23.58 -1.47
CA GLY A 320 23.55 22.32 -1.69
C GLY A 320 22.06 22.53 -1.96
N ASN A 321 21.43 23.49 -1.29
CA ASN A 321 20.03 23.88 -1.52
C ASN A 321 19.80 24.65 -2.84
N SER A 322 20.81 24.87 -3.67
CA SER A 322 20.69 25.54 -4.98
C SER A 322 20.92 24.59 -6.17
N LEU A 323 21.14 23.29 -5.91
CA LEU A 323 21.52 22.34 -6.96
C LEU A 323 20.42 22.09 -8.00
N LEU A 324 19.13 22.21 -7.65
CA LEU A 324 18.07 22.13 -8.67
C LEU A 324 18.24 23.20 -9.76
N THR A 325 18.67 24.41 -9.40
CA THR A 325 18.88 25.49 -10.36
C THR A 325 20.24 25.39 -11.06
N ASN A 326 21.29 25.06 -10.30
CA ASN A 326 22.67 25.18 -10.78
C ASN A 326 23.27 23.90 -11.37
N LEU A 327 22.62 22.75 -11.19
CA LEU A 327 23.10 21.45 -11.69
C LEU A 327 22.07 20.72 -12.55
N LEU A 328 20.80 20.64 -12.12
CA LEU A 328 19.79 19.85 -12.83
C LEU A 328 19.63 20.22 -14.32
N PRO A 329 19.79 21.48 -14.78
CA PRO A 329 19.71 21.81 -16.20
C PRO A 329 20.84 21.24 -17.06
N THR A 330 22.02 20.97 -16.47
CA THR A 330 23.23 20.59 -17.22
C THR A 330 23.69 19.15 -16.98
N VAL A 331 23.21 18.48 -15.92
CA VAL A 331 23.63 17.11 -15.54
C VAL A 331 23.35 16.06 -16.63
N GLY A 332 24.13 14.99 -16.65
CA GLY A 332 24.05 13.91 -17.63
C GLY A 332 24.61 14.28 -18.98
N ALA A 333 24.35 13.43 -19.98
CA ALA A 333 24.71 13.68 -21.38
C ALA A 333 23.79 14.76 -21.98
N SER A 334 24.01 16.01 -21.57
CA SER A 334 23.22 17.18 -21.96
C SER A 334 23.56 17.75 -23.33
N LEU A 335 24.74 17.46 -23.88
CA LEU A 335 25.12 17.74 -25.26
C LEU A 335 25.09 16.47 -26.14
N PRO A 336 24.69 16.59 -27.41
CA PRO A 336 24.05 17.78 -28.01
C PRO A 336 22.63 18.04 -27.45
N TYR A 337 21.89 16.96 -27.16
CA TYR A 337 20.56 16.98 -26.53
C TYR A 337 20.41 15.75 -25.62
N ARG A 338 19.73 15.86 -24.47
CA ARG A 338 19.37 14.70 -23.63
C ARG A 338 18.47 13.72 -24.39
N ASP A 339 18.61 12.42 -24.14
CA ASP A 339 17.66 11.43 -24.64
C ASP A 339 16.36 11.39 -23.80
N TYR A 340 15.40 10.56 -24.20
CA TYR A 340 14.10 10.49 -23.52
C TYR A 340 14.19 10.04 -22.07
N ALA A 341 15.14 9.15 -21.74
CA ALA A 341 15.33 8.66 -20.39
C ALA A 341 15.89 9.75 -19.47
N ASP A 342 16.89 10.52 -19.92
CA ASP A 342 17.44 11.63 -19.15
C ASP A 342 16.40 12.74 -18.94
N CYS A 343 15.63 13.09 -19.98
CA CYS A 343 14.55 14.07 -19.83
C CYS A 343 13.50 13.60 -18.80
N TYR A 344 13.09 12.33 -18.88
CA TYR A 344 12.09 11.76 -17.98
C TYR A 344 12.54 11.74 -16.53
N MET A 345 13.78 11.32 -16.25
CA MET A 345 14.32 11.32 -14.90
C MET A 345 14.42 12.74 -14.33
N VAL A 346 14.74 13.73 -15.17
CA VAL A 346 14.79 15.15 -14.75
C VAL A 346 13.38 15.69 -14.45
N ASP A 347 12.38 15.34 -15.26
CA ASP A 347 10.97 15.64 -14.98
C ASP A 347 10.53 15.08 -13.63
N GLU A 348 10.94 13.86 -13.29
CA GLU A 348 10.63 13.25 -12.00
C GLU A 348 11.24 14.03 -10.84
N VAL A 349 12.50 14.48 -10.96
CA VAL A 349 13.12 15.36 -9.95
C VAL A 349 12.34 16.67 -9.80
N ASN A 350 11.93 17.29 -10.91
CA ASN A 350 11.14 18.52 -10.93
C ASN A 350 9.75 18.38 -10.29
N SER A 351 9.26 17.16 -10.12
CA SER A 351 7.99 16.88 -9.42
C SER A 351 8.07 17.06 -7.90
N LEU A 352 9.29 17.15 -7.34
CA LEU A 352 9.54 17.40 -5.91
C LEU A 352 8.80 16.39 -5.00
N GLY A 353 8.95 15.11 -5.35
CA GLY A 353 8.41 13.98 -4.59
C GLY A 353 7.02 13.51 -5.02
N LYS A 354 6.42 14.11 -6.05
CA LYS A 354 5.10 13.70 -6.58
C LYS A 354 5.16 12.58 -7.61
N SER A 355 6.29 12.36 -8.26
CA SER A 355 6.48 11.36 -9.31
C SER A 355 7.81 10.61 -9.11
N GLY A 356 7.99 9.48 -9.78
CA GLY A 356 9.15 8.59 -9.58
C GLY A 356 8.71 7.14 -9.34
N GLU A 357 9.36 6.19 -10.01
CA GLU A 357 9.03 4.77 -9.89
C GLU A 357 10.26 3.87 -9.89
N LEU A 358 10.24 2.82 -9.06
CA LEU A 358 11.23 1.74 -9.11
C LEU A 358 10.78 0.68 -10.12
N ILE A 359 11.44 0.63 -11.27
CA ILE A 359 11.02 -0.23 -12.39
C ILE A 359 11.75 -1.58 -12.40
N SER A 360 11.10 -2.61 -12.97
CA SER A 360 11.72 -3.93 -13.23
C SER A 360 12.05 -4.18 -14.71
N ASN A 361 11.40 -3.42 -15.59
CA ASN A 361 11.55 -3.48 -17.04
C ASN A 361 11.33 -2.08 -17.63
N GLU A 362 12.31 -1.57 -18.36
CA GLU A 362 12.29 -0.26 -19.01
C GLU A 362 11.27 -0.16 -20.16
N GLU A 363 10.82 -1.28 -20.73
CA GLU A 363 9.83 -1.29 -21.80
C GLU A 363 8.45 -0.77 -21.34
N ASN A 364 8.19 -0.79 -20.03
CA ASN A 364 6.95 -0.29 -19.44
C ASN A 364 6.93 1.23 -19.25
N LEU A 365 8.05 1.92 -19.50
CA LEU A 365 8.12 3.37 -19.40
C LEU A 365 7.27 4.00 -20.50
N VAL A 366 6.67 5.16 -20.21
CA VAL A 366 5.73 5.86 -21.11
C VAL A 366 6.33 6.23 -22.48
N TYR A 367 7.65 6.24 -22.59
CA TYR A 367 8.42 6.52 -23.81
C TYR A 367 9.08 5.26 -24.42
N GLY A 368 8.85 4.07 -23.86
CA GLY A 368 9.41 2.80 -24.32
C GLY A 368 10.94 2.70 -24.19
N SER A 369 11.50 1.63 -24.75
CA SER A 369 12.95 1.36 -24.74
C SER A 369 13.67 2.03 -25.93
N PRO A 370 15.00 2.23 -25.88
CA PRO A 370 15.76 2.86 -26.97
C PRO A 370 15.57 2.20 -28.34
N ALA A 371 15.21 0.92 -28.39
CA ALA A 371 14.94 0.21 -29.63
C ALA A 371 13.72 0.74 -30.41
N THR A 372 12.79 1.43 -29.76
CA THR A 372 11.57 1.99 -30.38
C THR A 372 11.64 3.50 -30.59
N TRP A 373 12.72 4.15 -30.16
CA TRP A 373 12.84 5.60 -30.25
C TRP A 373 13.10 6.05 -31.67
N THR A 374 12.44 7.15 -32.06
CA THR A 374 12.84 7.93 -33.22
C THR A 374 13.86 8.94 -32.75
N VAL A 375 15.09 8.86 -33.26
CA VAL A 375 16.20 9.76 -32.91
C VAL A 375 16.63 10.51 -34.16
N TRP A 376 16.72 11.83 -34.07
CA TRP A 376 17.19 12.68 -35.16
C TRP A 376 18.71 12.58 -35.32
N GLY A 377 19.13 12.17 -36.52
CA GLY A 377 20.54 11.92 -36.85
C GLY A 377 21.40 13.18 -37.05
N GLY A 378 20.77 14.36 -37.19
CA GLY A 378 21.45 15.62 -37.45
C GLY A 378 22.21 15.69 -38.77
N ASN A 379 22.99 16.76 -38.96
CA ASN A 379 23.88 16.92 -40.10
C ASN A 379 25.33 16.70 -39.67
N LYS A 380 26.04 15.80 -40.36
CA LYS A 380 27.49 15.67 -40.16
C LYS A 380 28.16 16.98 -40.61
N LYS A 381 28.99 17.57 -39.74
CA LYS A 381 29.82 18.73 -40.09
C LYS A 381 30.87 18.33 -41.12
N VAL A 382 31.20 19.24 -42.04
CA VAL A 382 32.24 19.01 -43.06
C VAL A 382 33.61 19.02 -42.38
N ASP A 383 34.39 17.98 -42.66
CA ASP A 383 35.76 17.73 -42.20
C ASP A 383 36.48 17.14 -43.42
N THR A 384 37.30 17.96 -44.08
CA THR A 384 37.85 17.70 -45.43
C THR A 384 39.03 16.72 -45.40
N ASP A 385 39.87 16.77 -44.37
CA ASP A 385 41.02 15.87 -44.23
C ASP A 385 40.75 14.65 -43.34
N GLY A 386 39.62 14.64 -42.62
CA GLY A 386 39.14 13.53 -41.81
C GLY A 386 39.88 13.40 -40.48
N ASP A 387 40.37 14.51 -39.93
CA ASP A 387 41.11 14.53 -38.68
C ASP A 387 40.24 14.71 -37.42
N GLY A 388 38.92 14.85 -37.61
CA GLY A 388 37.92 14.96 -36.55
C GLY A 388 37.57 16.39 -36.15
N MET A 389 38.22 17.39 -36.73
CA MET A 389 37.90 18.80 -36.56
C MET A 389 37.10 19.32 -37.77
N PRO A 390 35.98 20.04 -37.58
CA PRO A 390 35.25 20.62 -38.70
C PRO A 390 35.99 21.79 -39.36
N ASP A 391 35.96 21.86 -40.70
CA ASP A 391 36.63 22.90 -41.50
C ASP A 391 36.33 24.33 -41.01
N GLU A 392 35.09 24.61 -40.60
CA GLU A 392 34.68 25.94 -40.12
C GLU A 392 35.30 26.29 -38.76
N TRP A 393 35.48 25.30 -37.89
CA TRP A 393 36.17 25.49 -36.62
C TRP A 393 37.66 25.75 -36.89
N GLU A 394 38.28 24.97 -37.76
CA GLU A 394 39.70 25.09 -38.08
C GLU A 394 40.09 26.45 -38.67
N LYS A 395 39.31 26.94 -39.64
CA LYS A 395 39.51 28.28 -40.25
C LYS A 395 39.50 29.40 -39.21
N THR A 396 38.73 29.25 -38.14
CA THR A 396 38.60 30.26 -37.09
C THR A 396 39.61 30.12 -35.96
N HIS A 397 40.29 28.96 -35.84
CA HIS A 397 41.24 28.64 -34.77
C HIS A 397 42.69 28.47 -35.24
N GLY A 398 42.95 28.62 -36.55
CA GLY A 398 44.30 28.71 -37.11
C GLY A 398 44.97 27.38 -37.42
N THR A 399 44.20 26.29 -37.52
CA THR A 399 44.61 24.99 -38.08
C THR A 399 44.31 24.94 -39.59
N ASP A 400 44.76 23.89 -40.29
CA ASP A 400 44.63 23.78 -41.76
C ASP A 400 43.62 22.70 -42.17
N PRO A 401 42.43 23.08 -42.72
CA PRO A 401 41.37 22.13 -43.11
C PRO A 401 41.71 21.10 -44.20
N ASN A 402 42.94 21.07 -44.69
CA ASN A 402 43.37 20.13 -45.73
C ASN A 402 44.54 19.26 -45.25
N LYS A 403 44.85 19.25 -43.95
CA LYS A 403 46.00 18.59 -43.38
C LYS A 403 45.71 18.17 -41.94
N ASP A 404 45.65 16.85 -41.75
CA ASP A 404 45.61 16.20 -40.44
C ASP A 404 46.67 16.78 -39.49
N ASP A 405 46.20 17.65 -38.61
CA ASP A 405 46.96 18.31 -37.58
C ASP A 405 46.29 18.23 -36.20
N ALA A 406 45.19 17.48 -36.11
CA ALA A 406 44.47 17.09 -34.90
C ALA A 406 45.37 16.80 -33.69
N MET A 407 46.45 16.03 -33.86
CA MET A 407 47.34 15.61 -32.78
C MET A 407 48.49 16.59 -32.47
N VAL A 408 48.56 17.73 -33.15
CA VAL A 408 49.54 18.78 -32.83
C VAL A 408 49.19 19.40 -31.48
N ILE A 409 50.16 19.43 -30.57
CA ILE A 409 49.98 20.02 -29.25
C ILE A 409 50.11 21.55 -29.34
N ALA A 410 49.00 22.24 -29.04
CA ALA A 410 48.94 23.69 -29.00
C ALA A 410 49.68 24.27 -27.77
N THR A 411 49.85 25.59 -27.74
CA THR A 411 50.60 26.29 -26.67
C THR A 411 49.96 26.16 -25.28
N ASN A 412 48.67 25.79 -25.21
CA ASN A 412 47.93 25.56 -23.98
C ASN A 412 48.06 24.11 -23.44
N GLY A 413 48.81 23.25 -24.12
CA GLY A 413 49.11 21.88 -23.70
C GLY A 413 48.09 20.82 -24.14
N TYR A 414 47.07 21.19 -24.92
CA TYR A 414 46.09 20.27 -25.51
C TYR A 414 46.38 20.03 -26.99
N ALA A 415 46.03 18.84 -27.49
CA ALA A 415 46.00 18.58 -28.94
C ALA A 415 44.94 19.47 -29.62
N ASN A 416 45.13 19.82 -30.89
CA ASN A 416 44.14 20.61 -31.66
C ASN A 416 42.73 19.99 -31.59
N ILE A 417 42.62 18.67 -31.75
CA ILE A 417 41.35 17.96 -31.63
C ILE A 417 40.72 18.07 -30.23
N GLU A 418 41.53 18.10 -29.17
CA GLU A 418 41.02 18.33 -27.82
C GLU A 418 40.55 19.77 -27.62
N ASN A 419 41.20 20.75 -28.26
CA ASN A 419 40.72 22.14 -28.24
C ASN A 419 39.35 22.25 -28.91
N TYR A 420 39.14 21.55 -30.03
CA TYR A 420 37.81 21.45 -30.64
C TYR A 420 36.81 20.80 -29.69
N ILE A 421 37.10 19.58 -29.21
CA ILE A 421 36.19 18.81 -28.34
C ILE A 421 35.81 19.56 -27.05
N ASN A 422 36.76 20.28 -26.46
CA ASN A 422 36.55 21.07 -25.23
C ASN A 422 35.80 22.39 -25.50
N GLY A 423 35.87 22.90 -26.73
CA GLY A 423 35.18 24.12 -27.15
C GLY A 423 33.71 23.93 -27.52
N ILE A 424 33.22 22.69 -27.67
CA ILE A 424 31.82 22.42 -28.04
C ILE A 424 30.86 22.82 -26.90
N THR A 425 29.92 23.70 -27.23
CA THR A 425 28.87 24.21 -26.35
C THR A 425 27.49 23.98 -26.95
N VAL A 426 26.43 24.43 -26.24
CA VAL A 426 25.05 24.42 -26.75
C VAL A 426 24.92 25.22 -28.05
N ASP A 427 25.72 26.27 -28.26
CA ASP A 427 25.65 27.12 -29.46
C ASP A 427 26.19 26.41 -30.70
N ASP A 428 26.96 25.32 -30.54
CA ASP A 428 27.57 24.55 -31.62
C ASP A 428 26.69 23.41 -32.15
N ARG A 429 25.58 23.09 -31.48
CA ARG A 429 24.67 22.01 -31.87
C ARG A 429 23.78 22.43 -33.02
N ASP A 430 23.41 21.49 -33.88
CA ASP A 430 22.42 21.77 -34.92
C ASP A 430 21.06 22.10 -34.29
N TYR A 431 20.38 23.10 -34.85
CA TYR A 431 19.04 23.50 -34.42
C TYR A 431 18.03 22.37 -34.64
N PHE A 432 17.28 22.01 -33.60
CA PHE A 432 16.27 20.94 -33.64
C PHE A 432 15.14 21.18 -32.65
N LEU A 433 13.90 21.11 -33.14
CA LEU A 433 12.70 21.03 -32.32
C LEU A 433 12.22 19.59 -32.27
N ARG A 434 12.28 18.99 -31.08
CA ARG A 434 11.71 17.67 -30.81
C ARG A 434 10.18 17.76 -30.81
N ALA A 435 9.52 16.72 -31.32
CA ALA A 435 8.07 16.62 -31.21
C ALA A 435 7.64 16.43 -29.74
N PRO A 436 6.53 17.05 -29.30
CA PRO A 436 5.98 16.82 -27.98
C PRO A 436 5.60 15.34 -27.81
N MET A 437 5.90 14.78 -26.64
CA MET A 437 5.78 13.35 -26.38
C MET A 437 4.54 13.01 -25.54
N CYS A 438 4.08 11.77 -25.64
CA CYS A 438 3.00 11.22 -24.81
C CYS A 438 1.74 12.10 -24.80
N VAL A 439 1.29 12.60 -25.96
CA VAL A 439 0.05 13.36 -26.06
C VAL A 439 -1.11 12.48 -25.61
N GLU A 440 -1.86 12.95 -24.61
CA GLU A 440 -2.87 12.16 -23.92
C GLU A 440 -4.15 12.96 -23.65
N PHE A 441 -5.28 12.24 -23.64
CA PHE A 441 -6.59 12.79 -23.31
C PHE A 441 -6.71 13.06 -21.80
N VAL A 442 -7.19 14.24 -21.44
CA VAL A 442 -7.49 14.59 -20.04
C VAL A 442 -8.98 14.54 -19.76
N SER A 443 -9.78 15.28 -20.51
CA SER A 443 -11.23 15.39 -20.30
C SER A 443 -11.94 15.96 -21.52
N ALA A 444 -13.25 15.78 -21.63
CA ALA A 444 -14.09 16.45 -22.61
C ALA A 444 -15.41 16.92 -22.00
N THR A 445 -15.93 18.04 -22.48
CA THR A 445 -17.31 18.49 -22.28
C THR A 445 -18.12 18.20 -23.55
N THR A 446 -19.35 18.73 -23.64
CA THR A 446 -20.12 18.70 -24.88
C THR A 446 -19.52 19.54 -25.99
N THR A 447 -18.68 20.52 -25.67
CA THR A 447 -18.14 21.49 -26.65
C THR A 447 -16.65 21.74 -26.51
N SER A 448 -15.94 20.98 -25.66
CA SER A 448 -14.51 21.18 -25.46
C SER A 448 -13.77 19.88 -25.15
N ILE A 449 -12.46 19.89 -25.43
CA ILE A 449 -11.54 18.79 -25.22
C ILE A 449 -10.26 19.34 -24.56
N LYS A 450 -9.81 18.70 -23.47
CA LYS A 450 -8.52 18.98 -22.83
C LYS A 450 -7.53 17.84 -23.08
N LEU A 451 -6.32 18.19 -23.51
CA LEU A 451 -5.19 17.30 -23.70
C LEU A 451 -3.97 17.75 -22.89
N LYS A 452 -3.05 16.84 -22.63
CA LYS A 452 -1.72 17.12 -22.05
C LYS A 452 -0.63 16.35 -22.79
N TRP A 453 0.63 16.76 -22.62
CA TRP A 453 1.80 16.15 -23.23
C TRP A 453 3.06 16.44 -22.40
N ARG A 454 4.16 15.78 -22.74
CA ARG A 454 5.48 16.03 -22.19
C ARG A 454 6.28 16.93 -23.10
N ASP A 455 6.91 17.93 -22.51
CA ASP A 455 7.77 18.86 -23.22
C ASP A 455 9.23 18.49 -23.03
N TYR A 456 9.80 17.86 -24.07
CA TYR A 456 11.23 17.58 -24.16
C TYR A 456 11.88 18.38 -25.29
N THR A 457 11.25 19.48 -25.67
CA THR A 457 11.71 20.40 -26.72
C THR A 457 12.69 21.39 -26.11
N TYR A 458 13.64 21.85 -26.90
CA TYR A 458 14.54 22.93 -26.49
C TYR A 458 14.36 24.10 -27.46
N ALA A 459 14.36 25.32 -26.92
CA ALA A 459 14.34 26.58 -27.68
C ALA A 459 13.07 26.80 -28.53
N GLU A 460 11.96 26.19 -28.15
CA GLU A 460 10.65 26.48 -28.72
C GLU A 460 10.07 27.81 -28.21
N ASP A 461 9.32 28.50 -29.05
CA ASP A 461 8.44 29.61 -28.62
C ASP A 461 7.12 29.07 -28.07
N GLY A 462 6.76 27.84 -28.42
CA GLY A 462 5.55 27.18 -27.96
C GLY A 462 5.13 25.97 -28.78
N PHE A 463 3.86 25.58 -28.63
CA PHE A 463 3.25 24.44 -29.31
C PHE A 463 2.02 24.84 -30.12
N ILE A 464 1.91 24.26 -31.31
CA ILE A 464 0.74 24.31 -32.16
C ILE A 464 -0.07 23.03 -31.92
N VAL A 465 -1.36 23.21 -31.65
CA VAL A 465 -2.34 22.12 -31.59
C VAL A 465 -3.21 22.18 -32.82
N GLU A 466 -3.26 21.07 -33.56
CA GLU A 466 -4.16 20.91 -34.68
C GLU A 466 -5.24 19.87 -34.39
N LEU A 467 -6.40 20.11 -34.99
CA LEU A 467 -7.58 19.26 -34.89
C LEU A 467 -8.17 19.04 -36.28
N LYS A 468 -8.73 17.87 -36.52
CA LYS A 468 -9.68 17.63 -37.61
C LYS A 468 -10.81 16.74 -37.13
N LYS A 469 -12.00 16.89 -37.70
CA LYS A 469 -13.10 15.95 -37.44
C LYS A 469 -12.77 14.59 -38.05
N ALA A 470 -13.15 13.50 -37.38
CA ALA A 470 -12.92 12.16 -37.89
C ALA A 470 -13.62 11.99 -39.26
N GLY A 471 -12.86 11.53 -40.27
CA GLY A 471 -13.33 11.40 -41.65
C GLY A 471 -13.06 12.63 -42.53
N GLU A 472 -12.62 13.76 -41.96
CA GLU A 472 -12.13 14.90 -42.75
C GLU A 472 -10.63 14.75 -43.08
N GLU A 473 -10.21 15.33 -44.19
CA GLU A 473 -8.80 15.30 -44.61
C GLU A 473 -8.00 16.52 -44.14
N ALA A 474 -8.65 17.67 -43.95
CA ALA A 474 -7.98 18.94 -43.66
C ALA A 474 -7.75 19.13 -42.15
N TRP A 475 -6.49 19.41 -41.77
CA TRP A 475 -6.12 19.81 -40.41
C TRP A 475 -6.35 21.31 -40.19
N LYS A 476 -6.83 21.68 -39.01
CA LYS A 476 -7.02 23.06 -38.58
C LYS A 476 -6.17 23.35 -37.34
N GLU A 477 -5.36 24.40 -37.40
CA GLU A 477 -4.72 24.98 -36.21
C GLU A 477 -5.81 25.54 -35.29
N VAL A 478 -5.92 24.98 -34.08
CA VAL A 478 -6.94 25.36 -33.09
C VAL A 478 -6.36 26.09 -31.89
N ALA A 479 -5.05 25.96 -31.63
CA ALA A 479 -4.37 26.69 -30.57
C ALA A 479 -2.88 26.87 -30.84
N ARG A 480 -2.33 27.97 -30.31
CA ARG A 480 -0.91 28.15 -30.02
C ARG A 480 -0.75 28.40 -28.53
N VAL A 481 0.01 27.55 -27.85
CA VAL A 481 0.35 27.71 -26.43
C VAL A 481 1.82 28.07 -26.28
N ALA A 482 2.18 28.76 -25.20
CA ALA A 482 3.54 29.24 -24.97
C ALA A 482 4.55 28.11 -24.73
N ALA A 483 5.85 28.40 -24.84
CA ALA A 483 6.95 27.52 -24.45
C ALA A 483 6.74 26.89 -23.06
N ASN A 484 7.23 25.66 -22.84
CA ASN A 484 7.03 24.90 -21.60
C ASN A 484 5.57 24.57 -21.24
N SER A 485 4.59 24.87 -22.10
CA SER A 485 3.20 24.46 -21.87
C SER A 485 3.07 22.95 -22.08
N THR A 486 2.44 22.26 -21.12
CA THR A 486 2.23 20.80 -21.15
C THR A 486 0.75 20.42 -21.31
N SER A 487 -0.14 21.37 -21.57
CA SER A 487 -1.56 21.09 -21.79
C SER A 487 -2.27 22.16 -22.62
N CYS A 488 -3.40 21.79 -23.22
CA CYS A 488 -4.27 22.69 -23.97
C CYS A 488 -5.74 22.26 -23.84
N THR A 489 -6.64 23.23 -23.74
CA THR A 489 -8.08 23.03 -23.90
C THR A 489 -8.54 23.61 -25.23
N ILE A 490 -9.19 22.80 -26.06
CA ILE A 490 -9.80 23.18 -27.33
C ILE A 490 -11.29 23.38 -27.08
N GLU A 491 -11.82 24.56 -27.42
CA GLU A 491 -13.21 24.98 -27.18
C GLU A 491 -14.02 25.03 -28.49
N GLY A 492 -15.35 25.12 -28.40
CA GLY A 492 -16.25 25.36 -29.54
C GLY A 492 -16.44 24.16 -30.47
N LEU A 493 -16.28 22.95 -29.96
CA LEU A 493 -16.41 21.70 -30.70
C LEU A 493 -17.87 21.24 -30.81
N GLU A 494 -18.20 20.51 -31.88
CA GLU A 494 -19.52 19.91 -32.07
C GLU A 494 -19.75 18.76 -31.08
N PRO A 495 -20.89 18.70 -30.38
CA PRO A 495 -21.19 17.61 -29.46
C PRO A 495 -21.18 16.22 -30.13
N GLY A 496 -20.80 15.20 -29.37
CA GLY A 496 -20.84 13.78 -29.79
C GLY A 496 -19.91 13.44 -30.96
N THR A 497 -19.01 14.37 -31.32
CA THR A 497 -18.18 14.26 -32.51
C THR A 497 -16.78 13.75 -32.17
N ALA A 498 -16.30 12.79 -32.95
CA ALA A 498 -14.92 12.31 -32.87
C ALA A 498 -13.98 13.25 -33.64
N PHE A 499 -12.86 13.58 -33.04
CA PHE A 499 -11.82 14.43 -33.59
C PHE A 499 -10.46 13.75 -33.46
N LEU A 500 -9.57 14.01 -34.41
CA LEU A 500 -8.16 13.64 -34.32
C LEU A 500 -7.37 14.89 -33.95
N THR A 501 -6.46 14.75 -33.00
CA THR A 501 -5.53 15.81 -32.57
C THR A 501 -4.10 15.43 -32.87
N ARG A 502 -3.26 16.44 -33.09
CA ARG A 502 -1.79 16.31 -33.11
C ARG A 502 -1.15 17.60 -32.63
N VAL A 503 0.02 17.50 -32.01
CA VAL A 503 0.73 18.64 -31.42
C VAL A 503 2.14 18.70 -32.00
N ARG A 504 2.65 19.90 -32.26
CA ARG A 504 4.05 20.12 -32.65
C ARG A 504 4.62 21.36 -31.98
N ALA A 505 5.92 21.40 -31.75
CA ALA A 505 6.61 22.60 -31.30
C ALA A 505 6.86 23.57 -32.48
N PHE A 506 7.01 24.85 -32.17
CA PHE A 506 7.41 25.88 -33.13
C PHE A 506 8.39 26.90 -32.55
N GLU A 507 9.17 27.54 -33.41
CA GLU A 507 9.96 28.74 -33.13
C GLU A 507 9.82 29.68 -34.33
N GLY A 508 9.61 30.97 -34.06
CA GLY A 508 9.35 31.94 -35.10
C GLY A 508 8.13 31.59 -35.95
N SER A 509 8.19 31.94 -37.24
CA SER A 509 7.08 31.76 -38.19
C SER A 509 7.20 30.52 -39.07
N ASP A 510 8.40 29.93 -39.17
CA ASP A 510 8.75 28.96 -40.21
C ASP A 510 9.48 27.71 -39.70
N LYS A 511 9.82 27.63 -38.41
CA LYS A 511 10.46 26.44 -37.82
C LYS A 511 9.48 25.65 -36.97
N PHE A 512 9.41 24.34 -37.25
CA PHE A 512 8.47 23.43 -36.62
C PHE A 512 9.12 22.08 -36.34
N SER A 513 8.73 21.42 -35.27
CA SER A 513 8.99 19.99 -35.10
C SER A 513 8.10 19.16 -36.04
N GLU A 514 8.42 17.86 -36.14
CA GLU A 514 7.42 16.86 -36.54
C GLU A 514 6.22 16.90 -35.58
N TYR A 515 5.06 16.41 -36.06
CA TYR A 515 3.91 16.26 -35.19
C TYR A 515 4.06 15.03 -34.28
N SER A 516 3.44 15.12 -33.11
CA SER A 516 3.15 13.95 -32.29
C SER A 516 2.33 12.91 -33.09
N PRO A 517 2.32 11.64 -32.65
CA PRO A 517 1.32 10.69 -33.10
C PRO A 517 -0.11 11.27 -32.95
N GLU A 518 -1.00 10.86 -33.86
CA GLU A 518 -2.40 11.30 -33.85
C GLU A 518 -3.15 10.68 -32.67
N LEU A 519 -3.92 11.50 -31.96
CA LEU A 519 -4.77 11.07 -30.85
C LEU A 519 -6.25 11.31 -31.18
N THR A 520 -7.05 10.25 -31.23
CA THR A 520 -8.50 10.30 -31.45
C THR A 520 -9.24 10.53 -30.14
N MET A 521 -10.15 11.50 -30.12
CA MET A 521 -10.88 11.97 -28.94
C MET A 521 -12.30 12.36 -29.32
N THR A 522 -13.27 12.12 -28.44
CA THR A 522 -14.69 12.41 -28.74
C THR A 522 -15.26 13.39 -27.71
N THR A 523 -15.88 14.46 -28.17
CA THR A 523 -16.68 15.34 -27.30
C THR A 523 -17.91 14.61 -26.75
N ARG A 524 -18.43 15.02 -25.61
CA ARG A 524 -19.70 14.48 -25.08
C ARG A 524 -20.86 14.86 -26.02
N PRO A 525 -21.87 14.00 -26.25
CA PRO A 525 -23.07 14.34 -27.02
C PRO A 525 -23.90 15.37 -26.25
N VAL A 526 -24.83 16.04 -26.95
CA VAL A 526 -25.89 16.80 -26.27
C VAL A 526 -26.66 15.81 -25.40
N GLU A 527 -26.94 16.16 -24.14
CA GLU A 527 -27.76 15.31 -23.28
C GLU A 527 -29.11 15.08 -23.96
N ALA A 528 -29.38 13.86 -24.43
CA ALA A 528 -30.74 13.45 -24.77
C ALA A 528 -31.48 13.36 -23.44
N GLY A 529 -32.26 14.40 -23.14
CA GLY A 529 -32.86 14.59 -21.83
C GLY A 529 -33.66 13.39 -21.36
N MET A 530 -33.52 13.10 -20.07
CA MET A 530 -34.51 12.37 -19.28
C MET A 530 -35.90 12.96 -19.52
N LEU A 531 -36.88 12.12 -19.85
CA LEU A 531 -38.25 12.60 -20.02
C LEU A 531 -38.84 12.96 -18.66
N ASP A 532 -39.63 14.03 -18.62
CA ASP A 532 -40.52 14.30 -17.49
C ASP A 532 -41.74 13.38 -17.62
N ILE A 533 -41.76 12.35 -16.78
CA ILE A 533 -42.78 11.30 -16.80
C ILE A 533 -44.15 11.79 -16.30
N ASP A 534 -44.20 12.91 -15.60
CA ASP A 534 -45.47 13.47 -15.11
C ASP A 534 -46.15 14.36 -16.15
N SER A 535 -45.38 14.94 -17.06
CA SER A 535 -45.90 15.73 -18.19
C SER A 535 -45.92 14.97 -19.52
N TYR A 536 -45.47 13.70 -19.55
CA TYR A 536 -45.46 12.87 -20.75
C TYR A 536 -46.86 12.70 -21.35
N GLN A 537 -47.00 13.02 -22.64
CA GLN A 537 -48.23 12.84 -23.42
C GLN A 537 -47.97 11.79 -24.51
N PRO A 538 -48.54 10.58 -24.39
CA PRO A 538 -48.41 9.54 -25.41
C PRO A 538 -49.33 9.79 -26.61
N ASP A 539 -48.88 9.37 -27.78
CA ASP A 539 -49.72 9.23 -28.97
C ASP A 539 -50.52 7.91 -28.91
N LEU A 540 -49.88 6.86 -28.39
CA LEU A 540 -50.45 5.52 -28.23
C LEU A 540 -50.28 4.98 -26.81
N THR A 541 -51.37 4.47 -26.22
CA THR A 541 -51.34 3.74 -24.95
C THR A 541 -51.65 2.26 -25.17
N TRP A 542 -50.85 1.37 -24.59
CA TRP A 542 -50.99 -0.08 -24.75
C TRP A 542 -52.36 -0.58 -24.26
N ASP A 543 -53.01 -1.45 -25.04
CA ASP A 543 -54.20 -2.17 -24.58
C ASP A 543 -53.78 -3.37 -23.72
N ASN A 544 -54.15 -3.36 -22.43
CA ASN A 544 -53.84 -4.42 -21.47
C ASN A 544 -54.48 -5.79 -21.80
N SER A 545 -55.23 -5.92 -22.89
CA SER A 545 -55.71 -7.21 -23.46
C SER A 545 -54.94 -7.68 -24.70
N ALA A 546 -54.09 -6.84 -25.29
CA ALA A 546 -53.26 -7.16 -26.44
C ALA A 546 -52.01 -7.98 -26.06
N THR A 547 -51.44 -8.69 -27.03
CA THR A 547 -50.27 -9.57 -26.84
C THR A 547 -49.15 -9.36 -27.86
N VAL A 548 -49.36 -8.58 -28.93
CA VAL A 548 -48.41 -8.43 -30.04
C VAL A 548 -48.19 -6.95 -30.34
N TRP A 549 -46.93 -6.53 -30.48
CA TRP A 549 -46.56 -5.21 -30.99
C TRP A 549 -45.99 -5.36 -32.40
N ASP A 550 -46.77 -4.95 -33.38
CA ASP A 550 -46.44 -4.95 -34.82
C ASP A 550 -47.15 -3.78 -35.53
N TYR A 551 -46.88 -3.55 -36.82
CA TYR A 551 -47.49 -2.44 -37.62
C TYR A 551 -48.95 -2.69 -38.03
N SER A 552 -49.47 -3.90 -37.86
CA SER A 552 -50.76 -4.36 -38.40
C SER A 552 -51.84 -4.56 -37.34
N ALA A 553 -51.47 -5.01 -36.15
CA ALA A 553 -52.33 -5.32 -35.04
C ALA A 553 -52.84 -4.03 -34.39
N LYS A 554 -54.13 -4.00 -34.07
CA LYS A 554 -54.73 -2.88 -33.35
C LYS A 554 -54.50 -3.02 -31.84
N SER A 555 -53.25 -2.98 -31.42
CA SER A 555 -52.85 -3.24 -30.02
C SER A 555 -52.88 -2.00 -29.12
N TRP A 556 -53.28 -0.84 -29.64
CA TRP A 556 -53.18 0.45 -28.96
C TRP A 556 -54.53 1.15 -28.81
N ASN A 557 -54.62 2.03 -27.81
CA ASN A 557 -55.77 2.88 -27.50
C ASN A 557 -57.08 2.07 -27.35
N GLY A 558 -57.02 0.94 -26.61
CA GLY A 558 -58.16 0.07 -26.35
C GLY A 558 -58.63 -0.72 -27.57
N GLY A 559 -57.70 -1.19 -28.40
CA GLY A 559 -58.02 -2.01 -29.57
C GLY A 559 -58.31 -1.21 -30.86
N LEU A 560 -58.04 0.10 -30.86
CA LEU A 560 -58.51 1.03 -31.89
C LEU A 560 -57.43 1.43 -32.90
N ALA A 561 -56.15 1.40 -32.51
CA ALA A 561 -55.03 1.88 -33.30
C ALA A 561 -53.93 0.82 -33.48
N SER A 562 -53.30 0.82 -34.66
CA SER A 562 -52.06 0.09 -34.98
C SER A 562 -50.85 1.01 -34.82
N PHE A 563 -49.67 0.44 -34.59
CA PHE A 563 -48.44 1.22 -34.41
C PHE A 563 -47.91 1.82 -35.72
N THR A 564 -47.36 3.04 -35.64
CA THR A 564 -46.50 3.63 -36.68
C THR A 564 -45.23 4.24 -36.07
N ASP A 565 -44.14 4.24 -36.83
CA ASP A 565 -42.86 4.81 -36.37
C ASP A 565 -42.97 6.29 -35.99
N ASN A 566 -42.12 6.71 -35.05
CA ASN A 566 -42.09 8.04 -34.43
C ASN A 566 -43.30 8.41 -33.56
N GLU A 567 -44.17 7.45 -33.21
CA GLU A 567 -45.18 7.66 -32.17
C GLU A 567 -44.58 7.53 -30.76
N LYS A 568 -45.07 8.36 -29.83
CA LYS A 568 -44.77 8.28 -28.39
C LYS A 568 -45.67 7.21 -27.77
N VAL A 569 -45.09 6.13 -27.28
CA VAL A 569 -45.84 5.00 -26.73
C VAL A 569 -45.82 4.99 -25.19
N LEU A 570 -46.94 4.56 -24.58
CA LEU A 570 -47.10 4.38 -23.14
C LEU A 570 -47.58 2.96 -22.82
N PHE A 571 -46.86 2.28 -21.93
CA PHE A 571 -47.31 1.07 -21.23
C PHE A 571 -47.75 1.44 -19.80
N ASP A 572 -49.06 1.61 -19.61
CA ASP A 572 -49.69 1.83 -18.29
C ASP A 572 -50.42 0.56 -17.85
N ALA A 573 -49.63 -0.48 -17.59
CA ALA A 573 -50.16 -1.81 -17.29
C ALA A 573 -50.66 -1.87 -15.85
N SER A 574 -51.94 -2.18 -15.64
CA SER A 574 -52.53 -2.38 -14.31
C SER A 574 -52.46 -3.83 -13.82
N LYS A 575 -51.86 -4.72 -14.63
CA LYS A 575 -51.68 -6.16 -14.43
C LYS A 575 -50.52 -6.62 -15.31
N ASP A 576 -50.05 -7.85 -15.12
CA ASP A 576 -48.98 -8.39 -15.95
C ASP A 576 -49.40 -8.53 -17.43
N VAL A 577 -48.55 -8.05 -18.33
CA VAL A 577 -48.72 -8.10 -19.78
C VAL A 577 -47.44 -8.60 -20.44
N HIS A 578 -47.62 -9.52 -21.39
CA HIS A 578 -46.55 -10.04 -22.23
C HIS A 578 -46.75 -9.53 -23.66
N VAL A 579 -45.71 -8.93 -24.21
CA VAL A 579 -45.70 -8.23 -25.50
C VAL A 579 -44.73 -8.97 -26.42
N ALA A 580 -45.28 -9.72 -27.36
CA ALA A 580 -44.51 -10.33 -28.44
C ALA A 580 -44.12 -9.25 -29.46
N LEU A 581 -42.82 -9.07 -29.67
CA LEU A 581 -42.22 -8.16 -30.63
C LEU A 581 -41.34 -8.96 -31.59
N ASP A 582 -41.91 -9.35 -32.75
CA ASP A 582 -41.23 -10.20 -33.74
C ASP A 582 -40.73 -9.42 -34.97
N GLU A 583 -41.02 -8.13 -35.06
CA GLU A 583 -40.47 -7.22 -36.07
C GLU A 583 -39.83 -5.97 -35.43
N THR A 584 -39.10 -5.20 -36.22
CA THR A 584 -38.40 -4.00 -35.72
C THR A 584 -39.32 -2.77 -35.76
N VAL A 585 -39.43 -2.08 -34.63
CA VAL A 585 -40.25 -0.87 -34.44
C VAL A 585 -39.41 0.31 -33.96
N SER A 586 -39.71 1.53 -34.39
CA SER A 586 -38.95 2.75 -34.05
C SER A 586 -39.86 3.84 -33.45
N PRO A 587 -40.38 3.67 -32.22
CA PRO A 587 -41.15 4.71 -31.54
C PRO A 587 -40.29 5.96 -31.29
N ALA A 588 -40.91 7.13 -31.12
CA ALA A 588 -40.15 8.32 -30.70
C ALA A 588 -39.69 8.19 -29.24
N ALA A 589 -40.54 7.62 -28.38
CA ALA A 589 -40.26 7.36 -26.98
C ALA A 589 -41.10 6.18 -26.48
N LEU A 590 -40.55 5.41 -25.55
CA LEU A 590 -41.26 4.37 -24.80
C LEU A 590 -41.26 4.76 -23.32
N VAL A 591 -42.46 4.91 -22.74
CA VAL A 591 -42.64 5.06 -21.29
C VAL A 591 -43.40 3.87 -20.75
N ALA A 592 -42.90 3.24 -19.67
CA ALA A 592 -43.65 2.27 -18.88
C ALA A 592 -43.84 2.82 -17.46
N LYS A 593 -45.08 3.03 -17.01
CA LYS A 593 -45.43 3.71 -15.72
C LYS A 593 -46.39 2.93 -14.80
N GLY A 594 -46.97 1.81 -15.26
CA GLY A 594 -47.98 1.07 -14.50
C GLY A 594 -47.44 0.22 -13.34
N ASP A 595 -48.35 -0.26 -12.48
CA ASP A 595 -48.06 -1.15 -11.34
C ASP A 595 -47.83 -2.61 -11.78
N GLY A 596 -48.36 -3.01 -12.94
CA GLY A 596 -48.20 -4.34 -13.51
C GLY A 596 -46.86 -4.55 -14.22
N ASN A 597 -46.47 -5.81 -14.39
CA ASN A 597 -45.23 -6.13 -15.11
C ASN A 597 -45.45 -6.13 -16.63
N VAL A 598 -44.55 -5.48 -17.37
CA VAL A 598 -44.52 -5.47 -18.83
C VAL A 598 -43.31 -6.26 -19.30
N GLU A 599 -43.51 -7.39 -19.96
CA GLU A 599 -42.43 -8.15 -20.59
C GLU A 599 -42.48 -7.97 -22.11
N ILE A 600 -41.40 -7.46 -22.69
CA ILE A 600 -41.22 -7.35 -24.14
C ILE A 600 -40.18 -8.39 -24.57
N SER A 601 -40.59 -9.31 -25.44
CA SER A 601 -39.74 -10.39 -25.94
C SER A 601 -40.12 -10.78 -27.37
N GLY A 602 -39.23 -11.47 -28.08
CA GLY A 602 -39.45 -11.88 -29.48
C GLY A 602 -38.20 -11.69 -30.33
N ALA A 603 -38.30 -12.01 -31.62
CA ALA A 603 -37.18 -11.92 -32.57
C ALA A 603 -36.93 -10.48 -33.10
N GLY A 604 -37.85 -9.56 -32.82
CA GLY A 604 -37.80 -8.16 -33.23
C GLY A 604 -36.94 -7.29 -32.31
N ALA A 605 -37.00 -5.97 -32.54
CA ALA A 605 -36.17 -4.98 -31.85
C ALA A 605 -36.85 -3.62 -31.76
N ILE A 606 -36.56 -2.87 -30.70
CA ILE A 606 -36.81 -1.43 -30.62
C ILE A 606 -35.59 -0.71 -31.22
N ALA A 607 -35.82 0.20 -32.15
CA ALA A 607 -34.80 0.85 -32.97
C ALA A 607 -34.90 2.39 -32.97
N GLY A 608 -34.06 3.05 -33.78
CA GLY A 608 -34.07 4.50 -33.97
C GLY A 608 -33.46 5.29 -32.82
N GLU A 609 -33.89 6.54 -32.64
CA GLU A 609 -33.47 7.42 -31.55
C GLU A 609 -34.35 7.26 -30.29
N THR A 610 -35.14 6.18 -30.20
CA THR A 610 -36.07 5.90 -29.10
C THR A 610 -35.41 6.13 -27.73
N SER A 611 -36.01 6.97 -26.89
CA SER A 611 -35.72 6.99 -25.45
C SER A 611 -36.62 5.99 -24.72
N VAL A 612 -36.04 5.10 -23.91
CA VAL A 612 -36.78 4.12 -23.10
C VAL A 612 -36.77 4.57 -21.64
N ASN A 613 -37.94 4.84 -21.07
CA ASN A 613 -38.07 5.34 -19.71
C ASN A 613 -38.97 4.41 -18.89
N LYS A 614 -38.50 4.01 -17.71
CA LYS A 614 -39.24 3.18 -16.75
C LYS A 614 -39.53 3.97 -15.47
N ALA A 615 -40.80 4.02 -15.08
CA ALA A 615 -41.33 4.62 -13.86
C ALA A 615 -42.46 3.77 -13.27
N GLY A 616 -43.02 4.16 -12.11
CA GLY A 616 -44.04 3.38 -11.39
C GLY A 616 -43.48 2.12 -10.74
N GLU A 617 -44.27 1.43 -9.92
CA GLU A 617 -43.80 0.33 -9.07
C GLU A 617 -43.51 -0.98 -9.83
N GLY A 618 -44.14 -1.19 -11.00
CA GLY A 618 -44.04 -2.45 -11.77
C GLY A 618 -42.65 -2.74 -12.37
N THR A 619 -42.51 -3.87 -13.06
CA THR A 619 -41.29 -4.26 -13.78
C THR A 619 -41.45 -4.06 -15.29
N LEU A 620 -40.46 -3.47 -15.96
CA LEU A 620 -40.29 -3.57 -17.42
C LEU A 620 -39.17 -4.56 -17.72
N THR A 621 -39.49 -5.69 -18.34
CA THR A 621 -38.54 -6.70 -18.78
C THR A 621 -38.27 -6.56 -20.27
N LEU A 622 -37.01 -6.33 -20.65
CA LEU A 622 -36.55 -6.25 -22.03
C LEU A 622 -35.68 -7.45 -22.39
N ASN A 623 -36.27 -8.43 -23.07
CA ASN A 623 -35.61 -9.67 -23.51
C ASN A 623 -35.34 -9.70 -25.03
N THR A 624 -35.46 -8.55 -25.71
CA THR A 624 -35.15 -8.35 -27.14
C THR A 624 -33.75 -7.76 -27.33
N LEU A 625 -33.14 -8.00 -28.50
CA LEU A 625 -31.85 -7.39 -28.86
C LEU A 625 -32.08 -6.02 -29.51
N ASN A 626 -32.22 -4.98 -28.69
CA ASN A 626 -32.59 -3.65 -29.15
C ASN A 626 -31.40 -2.86 -29.71
N ASN A 627 -31.63 -2.09 -30.77
CA ASN A 627 -30.62 -1.26 -31.45
C ASN A 627 -30.96 0.24 -31.45
N TYR A 628 -31.92 0.68 -30.63
CA TYR A 628 -32.14 2.10 -30.40
C TYR A 628 -30.91 2.77 -29.79
N THR A 629 -30.73 4.05 -30.09
CA THR A 629 -29.55 4.85 -29.70
C THR A 629 -29.86 5.91 -28.65
N GLY A 630 -31.14 6.16 -28.36
CA GLY A 630 -31.58 7.06 -27.30
C GLY A 630 -31.28 6.52 -25.90
N ALA A 631 -31.54 7.35 -24.88
CA ALA A 631 -31.25 7.03 -23.49
C ALA A 631 -32.18 5.93 -22.95
N THR A 632 -31.60 5.07 -22.09
CA THR A 632 -32.37 4.18 -21.21
C THR A 632 -32.36 4.77 -19.81
N VAL A 633 -33.54 5.12 -19.30
CA VAL A 633 -33.73 5.82 -18.03
C VAL A 633 -34.60 5.00 -17.10
N LEU A 634 -34.14 4.82 -15.86
CA LEU A 634 -34.92 4.25 -14.78
C LEU A 634 -35.15 5.30 -13.71
N HIS A 635 -36.42 5.64 -13.49
CA HIS A 635 -36.85 6.53 -12.42
C HIS A 635 -37.27 5.74 -11.18
N GLU A 636 -38.12 4.72 -11.36
CA GLU A 636 -38.74 3.95 -10.27
C GLU A 636 -39.13 2.53 -10.71
N GLY A 637 -39.36 1.64 -9.74
CA GLY A 637 -39.67 0.23 -9.98
C GLY A 637 -38.47 -0.57 -10.48
N VAL A 638 -38.70 -1.53 -11.38
CA VAL A 638 -37.64 -2.41 -11.89
C VAL A 638 -37.54 -2.36 -13.43
N LEU A 639 -36.33 -2.25 -13.96
CA LEU A 639 -36.04 -2.54 -15.37
C LEU A 639 -35.16 -3.80 -15.44
N ALA A 640 -35.74 -4.91 -15.90
CA ALA A 640 -35.08 -6.20 -16.00
C ALA A 640 -34.60 -6.47 -17.43
N PHE A 641 -33.41 -7.07 -17.59
CA PHE A 641 -32.81 -7.31 -18.91
C PHE A 641 -31.75 -8.42 -18.89
N ASN A 642 -31.57 -9.11 -20.01
CA ASN A 642 -30.73 -10.31 -20.09
C ASN A 642 -29.49 -10.17 -21.00
N THR A 643 -29.41 -9.13 -21.82
CA THR A 643 -28.30 -8.92 -22.76
C THR A 643 -27.69 -7.54 -22.55
N LEU A 644 -26.39 -7.50 -22.22
CA LEU A 644 -25.63 -6.27 -22.03
C LEU A 644 -24.31 -6.37 -22.79
N LYS A 645 -24.14 -5.52 -23.81
CA LYS A 645 -22.92 -5.41 -24.64
C LYS A 645 -22.28 -4.03 -24.47
N ASN A 646 -21.22 -3.77 -25.24
CA ASN A 646 -20.53 -2.48 -25.25
C ASN A 646 -21.42 -1.34 -25.77
N GLY A 647 -21.00 -0.10 -25.53
CA GLY A 647 -21.59 1.08 -26.17
C GLY A 647 -21.58 0.95 -27.69
N SER A 648 -22.61 1.46 -28.35
CA SER A 648 -22.82 1.34 -29.80
C SER A 648 -23.16 -0.07 -30.31
N GLU A 649 -23.24 -1.09 -29.43
CA GLU A 649 -23.66 -2.45 -29.79
C GLU A 649 -25.08 -2.77 -29.29
N PRO A 650 -25.91 -3.47 -30.11
CA PRO A 650 -27.24 -3.88 -29.70
C PRO A 650 -27.26 -4.68 -28.39
N SER A 651 -28.13 -4.28 -27.48
CA SER A 651 -28.33 -4.85 -26.13
C SER A 651 -29.81 -4.79 -25.77
N SER A 652 -30.23 -5.46 -24.70
CA SER A 652 -31.59 -5.29 -24.17
C SER A 652 -31.90 -3.84 -23.83
N ILE A 653 -30.90 -3.09 -23.36
CA ILE A 653 -30.99 -1.66 -23.04
C ILE A 653 -30.46 -0.74 -24.17
N GLY A 654 -30.46 -1.23 -25.42
CA GLY A 654 -30.13 -0.45 -26.61
C GLY A 654 -28.66 -0.41 -27.01
N ALA A 655 -28.42 0.17 -28.19
CA ALA A 655 -27.11 0.38 -28.82
C ALA A 655 -26.63 1.83 -28.68
N SER A 656 -27.00 2.51 -27.60
CA SER A 656 -26.51 3.86 -27.31
C SER A 656 -24.99 3.88 -27.16
N ALA A 657 -24.37 4.99 -27.60
CA ALA A 657 -22.93 5.19 -27.54
C ALA A 657 -22.42 5.24 -26.08
N ASN A 658 -21.10 5.11 -25.91
CA ASN A 658 -20.48 5.05 -24.59
C ASN A 658 -20.38 6.42 -23.90
N PHE A 659 -21.54 6.98 -23.52
CA PHE A 659 -21.65 8.22 -22.77
C PHE A 659 -22.58 8.05 -21.57
N ALA A 660 -22.24 8.69 -20.45
CA ALA A 660 -22.97 8.53 -19.20
C ALA A 660 -24.46 8.93 -19.31
N GLN A 661 -24.80 9.85 -20.20
CA GLN A 661 -26.17 10.29 -20.43
C GLN A 661 -27.05 9.23 -21.13
N SER A 662 -26.46 8.14 -21.63
CA SER A 662 -27.18 7.10 -22.36
C SER A 662 -27.77 6.01 -21.46
N TRP A 663 -27.28 5.87 -20.23
CA TRP A 663 -27.78 4.93 -19.23
C TRP A 663 -27.93 5.63 -17.88
N ILE A 664 -29.16 5.99 -17.52
CA ILE A 664 -29.45 6.92 -16.43
C ILE A 664 -30.13 6.20 -15.26
N PHE A 665 -29.48 6.31 -14.10
CA PHE A 665 -29.93 5.80 -12.81
C PHE A 665 -30.56 6.95 -12.01
N ASP A 666 -31.88 7.11 -12.11
CA ASP A 666 -32.69 8.15 -11.43
C ASP A 666 -33.61 7.57 -10.34
N GLY A 667 -33.35 6.32 -9.94
CA GLY A 667 -34.04 5.57 -8.88
C GLY A 667 -34.28 4.11 -9.30
N GLY A 668 -35.00 3.36 -8.46
CA GLY A 668 -35.40 1.98 -8.77
C GLY A 668 -34.25 0.95 -8.86
N THR A 669 -34.53 -0.18 -9.52
CA THR A 669 -33.59 -1.30 -9.73
C THR A 669 -33.42 -1.67 -11.20
N TYR A 670 -32.19 -1.58 -11.70
CA TYR A 670 -31.76 -2.27 -12.92
C TYR A 670 -31.43 -3.73 -12.55
N ARG A 671 -32.22 -4.68 -13.03
CA ARG A 671 -32.02 -6.12 -12.77
C ARG A 671 -31.44 -6.83 -13.99
N TYR A 672 -30.19 -7.26 -13.89
CA TYR A 672 -29.55 -8.08 -14.91
C TYR A 672 -29.80 -9.57 -14.64
N THR A 673 -30.44 -10.24 -15.60
CA THR A 673 -30.86 -11.65 -15.52
C THR A 673 -30.03 -12.58 -16.41
N GLY A 674 -29.08 -12.03 -17.17
CA GLY A 674 -28.28 -12.75 -18.17
C GLY A 674 -27.13 -13.60 -17.61
N GLU A 675 -26.32 -14.13 -18.53
CA GLU A 675 -25.07 -14.83 -18.22
C GLU A 675 -23.90 -13.86 -17.99
N THR A 676 -22.70 -14.37 -17.71
CA THR A 676 -21.48 -13.56 -17.60
C THR A 676 -21.24 -12.71 -18.85
N THR A 677 -20.96 -11.42 -18.65
CA THR A 677 -20.72 -10.46 -19.73
C THR A 677 -19.72 -9.39 -19.33
N ALA A 678 -19.30 -8.58 -20.29
CA ALA A 678 -18.52 -7.37 -20.09
C ALA A 678 -19.13 -6.23 -20.89
N THR A 679 -19.06 -5.02 -20.36
CA THR A 679 -19.51 -3.81 -21.06
C THR A 679 -18.61 -2.63 -20.74
N ASP A 680 -18.39 -1.78 -21.73
CA ASP A 680 -17.80 -0.46 -21.56
C ASP A 680 -18.85 0.65 -21.42
N LYS A 681 -20.17 0.35 -21.45
CA LYS A 681 -21.23 1.38 -21.35
C LYS A 681 -21.02 2.26 -20.10
N ALA A 682 -21.00 3.57 -20.33
CA ALA A 682 -20.99 4.59 -19.29
C ALA A 682 -22.41 4.87 -18.75
N ALA A 683 -22.50 5.34 -17.50
CA ALA A 683 -23.77 5.64 -16.85
C ALA A 683 -23.74 6.91 -16.00
N GLN A 684 -24.90 7.53 -15.81
CA GLN A 684 -25.09 8.69 -14.93
C GLN A 684 -25.97 8.31 -13.74
N ILE A 685 -25.47 8.55 -12.53
CA ILE A 685 -26.15 8.27 -11.27
C ILE A 685 -26.69 9.57 -10.67
N LYS A 686 -28.00 9.79 -10.82
CA LYS A 686 -28.69 11.00 -10.36
C LYS A 686 -29.27 10.82 -8.96
N ARG A 687 -29.91 9.68 -8.71
CA ARG A 687 -30.52 9.32 -7.43
C ARG A 687 -30.09 7.92 -7.02
N GLU A 688 -30.28 7.59 -5.74
CA GLU A 688 -30.00 6.26 -5.24
C GLU A 688 -30.73 5.19 -6.07
N SER A 689 -29.95 4.31 -6.69
CA SER A 689 -30.45 3.27 -7.60
C SER A 689 -29.73 1.96 -7.38
N THR A 690 -30.41 0.84 -7.66
CA THR A 690 -29.86 -0.50 -7.50
C THR A 690 -29.45 -1.10 -8.84
N PHE A 691 -28.27 -1.71 -8.90
CA PHE A 691 -27.86 -2.63 -9.94
C PHE A 691 -27.83 -4.05 -9.35
N GLU A 692 -28.81 -4.86 -9.71
CA GLU A 692 -29.02 -6.21 -9.21
C GLU A 692 -28.53 -7.24 -10.23
N VAL A 693 -27.58 -8.10 -9.85
CA VAL A 693 -27.16 -9.26 -10.66
C VAL A 693 -27.85 -10.51 -10.12
N GLU A 694 -28.95 -10.91 -10.75
CA GLU A 694 -29.82 -11.96 -10.22
C GLU A 694 -29.18 -13.36 -10.28
N ASN A 695 -28.52 -13.66 -11.40
CA ASN A 695 -27.88 -14.96 -11.64
C ASN A 695 -26.60 -15.11 -10.80
N SER A 696 -26.59 -16.10 -9.88
CA SER A 696 -25.46 -16.35 -8.97
C SER A 696 -24.16 -16.77 -9.66
N ALA A 697 -24.22 -17.28 -10.89
CA ALA A 697 -23.04 -17.66 -11.67
C ALA A 697 -22.55 -16.52 -12.59
N ALA A 698 -23.33 -15.45 -12.74
CA ALA A 698 -22.99 -14.37 -13.65
C ALA A 698 -22.01 -13.39 -13.02
N THR A 699 -21.02 -12.98 -13.82
CA THR A 699 -20.19 -11.81 -13.57
C THR A 699 -20.48 -10.75 -14.62
N VAL A 700 -20.84 -9.54 -14.20
CA VAL A 700 -20.93 -8.36 -15.08
C VAL A 700 -19.65 -7.55 -14.91
N THR A 701 -18.80 -7.55 -15.94
CA THR A 701 -17.57 -6.77 -15.92
C THR A 701 -17.82 -5.35 -16.44
N MET A 702 -17.61 -4.35 -15.58
CA MET A 702 -17.83 -2.93 -15.87
C MET A 702 -16.49 -2.27 -16.22
N ASN A 703 -16.37 -1.83 -17.47
CA ASN A 703 -15.22 -1.09 -18.00
C ASN A 703 -15.54 0.40 -18.23
N GLY A 704 -16.83 0.75 -18.24
CA GLY A 704 -17.33 2.09 -18.51
C GLY A 704 -17.10 3.10 -17.38
N SER A 705 -17.29 4.37 -17.71
CA SER A 705 -17.22 5.48 -16.74
C SER A 705 -18.58 5.74 -16.12
N PHE A 706 -18.68 5.82 -14.80
CA PHE A 706 -19.92 6.27 -14.15
C PHE A 706 -19.68 7.64 -13.53
N GLU A 707 -20.63 8.55 -13.64
CA GLU A 707 -20.56 9.91 -13.08
C GLU A 707 -21.88 10.29 -12.40
N GLY A 708 -21.87 11.39 -11.63
CA GLY A 708 -23.05 11.90 -10.92
C GLY A 708 -22.86 11.95 -9.41
N ASP A 709 -23.90 12.39 -8.70
CA ASP A 709 -23.87 12.61 -7.25
C ASP A 709 -24.76 11.60 -6.49
N GLY A 710 -25.52 10.76 -7.18
CA GLY A 710 -26.40 9.74 -6.58
C GLY A 710 -25.66 8.51 -6.04
N ASN A 711 -26.27 7.80 -5.10
CA ASN A 711 -25.75 6.55 -4.57
C ASN A 711 -25.99 5.38 -5.53
N ILE A 712 -25.11 4.38 -5.50
CA ILE A 712 -25.35 3.11 -6.20
C ILE A 712 -25.38 1.97 -5.20
N VAL A 713 -26.39 1.11 -5.34
CA VAL A 713 -26.53 -0.12 -4.59
C VAL A 713 -26.21 -1.30 -5.50
N PHE A 714 -25.26 -2.14 -5.11
CA PHE A 714 -25.07 -3.46 -5.70
C PHE A 714 -25.84 -4.50 -4.89
N ASP A 715 -26.63 -5.30 -5.60
CA ASP A 715 -27.50 -6.32 -5.01
C ASP A 715 -27.56 -7.58 -5.87
N GLY A 716 -28.28 -8.59 -5.39
CA GLY A 716 -28.44 -9.88 -6.06
C GLY A 716 -27.44 -10.92 -5.58
N LYS A 717 -27.29 -12.00 -6.36
CA LYS A 717 -26.48 -13.17 -6.00
C LYS A 717 -25.19 -13.26 -6.80
N GLY A 718 -25.12 -12.60 -7.95
CA GLY A 718 -23.97 -12.62 -8.85
C GLY A 718 -22.89 -11.63 -8.47
N GLN A 719 -22.00 -11.37 -9.42
CA GLN A 719 -20.82 -10.54 -9.23
C GLN A 719 -20.81 -9.33 -10.17
N VAL A 720 -20.43 -8.17 -9.65
CA VAL A 720 -19.98 -7.02 -10.45
C VAL A 720 -18.46 -6.96 -10.35
N SER A 721 -17.78 -7.02 -11.48
CA SER A 721 -16.32 -6.95 -11.57
C SER A 721 -15.91 -5.62 -12.20
N VAL A 722 -15.07 -4.83 -11.53
CA VAL A 722 -14.64 -3.51 -11.99
C VAL A 722 -13.20 -3.58 -12.46
N ALA A 723 -12.98 -3.32 -13.75
CA ALA A 723 -11.64 -3.37 -14.36
C ALA A 723 -11.10 -1.99 -14.78
N SER A 724 -11.88 -0.91 -14.60
CA SER A 724 -11.51 0.47 -14.91
C SER A 724 -11.73 1.38 -13.71
N SER A 725 -10.72 2.17 -13.34
CA SER A 725 -10.80 3.13 -12.22
C SER A 725 -11.85 4.23 -12.46
N LYS A 726 -12.18 4.50 -13.74
CA LYS A 726 -13.22 5.45 -14.16
C LYS A 726 -14.64 5.02 -13.77
N PHE A 727 -14.84 3.75 -13.43
CA PHE A 727 -16.13 3.26 -12.94
C PHE A 727 -16.58 4.00 -11.68
N PHE A 728 -15.66 4.39 -10.81
CA PHE A 728 -16.00 5.15 -9.61
C PHE A 728 -15.87 6.67 -9.80
N GLY A 729 -16.31 7.19 -10.95
CA GLY A 729 -16.29 8.64 -11.23
C GLY A 729 -17.44 9.43 -10.60
N TYR A 730 -18.42 8.76 -9.98
CA TYR A 730 -19.52 9.38 -9.24
C TYR A 730 -19.10 9.70 -7.79
N LYS A 731 -19.77 10.68 -7.17
CA LYS A 731 -19.46 11.14 -5.80
C LYS A 731 -20.31 10.49 -4.71
N GLY A 732 -21.48 9.99 -5.07
CA GLY A 732 -22.40 9.33 -4.15
C GLY A 732 -21.79 8.09 -3.51
N THR A 733 -22.49 7.53 -2.53
CA THR A 733 -22.02 6.36 -1.78
C THR A 733 -22.16 5.09 -2.61
N THR A 734 -21.17 4.19 -2.50
CA THR A 734 -21.28 2.82 -3.00
C THR A 734 -21.85 1.95 -1.88
N ILE A 735 -22.94 1.24 -2.11
CA ILE A 735 -23.61 0.39 -1.14
C ILE A 735 -23.59 -1.05 -1.66
N LEU A 736 -23.14 -1.99 -0.84
CA LEU A 736 -23.04 -3.40 -1.20
C LEU A 736 -23.99 -4.22 -0.33
N ARG A 737 -25.23 -4.40 -0.82
CA ARG A 737 -26.32 -5.08 -0.11
C ARG A 737 -26.32 -6.60 -0.34
N GLY A 738 -25.85 -7.03 -1.52
CA GLY A 738 -25.78 -8.44 -1.90
C GLY A 738 -24.67 -8.70 -2.92
N GLY A 739 -24.43 -9.97 -3.22
CA GLY A 739 -23.49 -10.41 -4.24
C GLY A 739 -22.03 -10.07 -3.92
N THR A 740 -21.21 -10.00 -4.98
CA THR A 740 -19.78 -9.66 -4.88
C THR A 740 -19.45 -8.43 -5.71
N LEU A 741 -18.77 -7.46 -5.11
CA LEU A 741 -18.06 -6.40 -5.83
C LEU A 741 -16.57 -6.75 -5.89
N ASN A 742 -16.03 -6.96 -7.09
CA ASN A 742 -14.65 -7.36 -7.30
C ASN A 742 -13.85 -6.25 -7.99
N LEU A 743 -12.88 -5.68 -7.28
CA LEU A 743 -11.89 -4.77 -7.85
C LEU A 743 -10.82 -5.59 -8.57
N SER A 744 -10.99 -5.81 -9.87
CA SER A 744 -10.37 -6.92 -10.58
C SER A 744 -8.95 -6.66 -11.09
N THR A 745 -8.47 -5.43 -11.04
CA THR A 745 -7.10 -5.07 -11.42
C THR A 745 -6.37 -4.41 -10.27
N ILE A 746 -5.05 -4.48 -10.28
CA ILE A 746 -4.18 -3.84 -9.27
C ILE A 746 -4.40 -2.33 -9.27
N GLU A 747 -4.53 -1.71 -10.45
CA GLU A 747 -4.82 -0.28 -10.59
C GLU A 747 -6.13 0.10 -9.89
N VAL A 748 -7.21 -0.65 -10.15
CA VAL A 748 -8.51 -0.40 -9.51
C VAL A 748 -8.46 -0.66 -8.02
N ALA A 749 -7.81 -1.73 -7.57
CA ALA A 749 -7.70 -2.03 -6.13
C ALA A 749 -6.92 -0.94 -5.37
N LYS A 750 -5.87 -0.36 -5.97
CA LYS A 750 -5.13 0.79 -5.44
C LYS A 750 -5.97 2.07 -5.44
N ALA A 751 -6.72 2.32 -6.52
CA ALA A 751 -7.64 3.45 -6.60
C ALA A 751 -8.85 3.31 -5.64
N GLY A 752 -9.17 2.08 -5.23
CA GLY A 752 -10.30 1.77 -4.36
C GLY A 752 -11.63 2.12 -5.02
N ILE A 753 -12.47 2.84 -4.29
CA ILE A 753 -13.78 3.33 -4.76
C ILE A 753 -13.69 4.73 -5.39
N GLY A 754 -12.53 5.14 -5.90
CA GLY A 754 -12.35 6.37 -6.68
C GLY A 754 -12.92 7.63 -6.03
N SER A 755 -13.88 8.28 -6.71
CA SER A 755 -14.54 9.51 -6.25
C SER A 755 -15.73 9.26 -5.31
N SER A 756 -16.13 8.00 -5.11
CA SER A 756 -17.19 7.63 -4.18
C SER A 756 -16.81 8.02 -2.76
N SER A 757 -17.75 8.62 -2.04
CA SER A 757 -17.50 9.15 -0.69
C SER A 757 -17.13 8.08 0.35
N LYS A 758 -17.72 6.88 0.26
CA LYS A 758 -17.45 5.72 1.12
C LYS A 758 -18.10 4.44 0.56
N LEU A 759 -17.68 3.30 1.08
CA LEU A 759 -18.32 2.01 0.86
C LEU A 759 -19.19 1.64 2.08
N ILE A 760 -20.50 1.44 1.88
CA ILE A 760 -21.37 0.84 2.89
C ILE A 760 -21.52 -0.65 2.59
N MET A 761 -21.24 -1.48 3.58
CA MET A 761 -21.39 -2.93 3.54
C MET A 761 -22.69 -3.32 4.23
N GLU A 762 -23.65 -3.84 3.46
CA GLU A 762 -25.04 -4.18 3.87
C GLU A 762 -25.40 -5.66 3.60
N GLY A 763 -24.42 -6.54 3.41
CA GLY A 763 -24.65 -7.98 3.23
C GLY A 763 -23.83 -8.65 2.12
N GLY A 764 -23.15 -7.88 1.26
CA GLY A 764 -22.33 -8.45 0.19
C GLY A 764 -20.85 -8.62 0.52
N GLU A 765 -20.08 -9.03 -0.50
CA GLU A 765 -18.64 -9.32 -0.43
C GLU A 765 -17.81 -8.35 -1.29
N LEU A 766 -16.83 -7.67 -0.68
CA LEU A 766 -15.79 -6.96 -1.39
C LEU A 766 -14.60 -7.89 -1.68
N LYS A 767 -14.16 -7.99 -2.93
CA LYS A 767 -12.91 -8.65 -3.36
C LYS A 767 -11.95 -7.65 -3.99
N THR A 768 -10.66 -7.84 -3.77
CA THR A 768 -9.59 -7.04 -4.40
C THR A 768 -8.57 -7.93 -5.07
N ASN A 769 -7.95 -7.44 -6.14
CA ASN A 769 -6.79 -8.05 -6.78
C ASN A 769 -5.48 -7.35 -6.35
N GLY A 770 -4.33 -8.04 -6.50
CA GLY A 770 -3.01 -7.53 -6.12
C GLY A 770 -1.87 -8.34 -6.72
N GLU A 771 -0.63 -7.96 -6.45
CA GLU A 771 0.57 -8.68 -6.86
C GLU A 771 1.25 -9.38 -5.68
N ASP A 772 1.80 -10.55 -5.95
CA ASP A 772 2.58 -11.29 -4.96
C ASP A 772 3.81 -10.47 -4.52
N ASN A 773 3.81 -10.02 -3.27
CA ASN A 773 4.89 -9.30 -2.56
C ASN A 773 4.99 -7.78 -2.82
N SER A 774 3.99 -7.17 -3.45
CA SER A 774 3.98 -5.72 -3.69
C SER A 774 3.44 -4.90 -2.52
N PHE A 775 2.72 -5.51 -1.56
CA PHE A 775 2.22 -4.84 -0.35
C PHE A 775 1.31 -3.64 -0.65
N GLU A 776 0.31 -3.85 -1.48
CA GLU A 776 -0.70 -2.85 -1.81
C GLU A 776 -1.39 -2.32 -0.56
N THR A 777 -1.68 -1.01 -0.52
CA THR A 777 -2.38 -0.38 0.60
C THR A 777 -3.81 -0.04 0.20
N TYR A 778 -4.79 -0.57 0.94
CA TYR A 778 -6.19 -0.20 0.83
C TYR A 778 -6.52 0.86 1.89
N SER A 779 -7.04 2.02 1.49
CA SER A 779 -7.21 3.18 2.39
C SER A 779 -8.55 3.92 2.26
N PHE A 780 -9.53 3.37 1.55
CA PHE A 780 -10.86 3.97 1.41
C PHE A 780 -11.76 3.65 2.61
N PRO A 781 -12.70 4.53 3.03
CA PRO A 781 -13.57 4.30 4.19
C PRO A 781 -14.61 3.19 3.97
N ILE A 782 -14.82 2.35 4.98
CA ILE A 782 -15.87 1.32 5.02
C ILE A 782 -16.77 1.54 6.24
N GLU A 783 -18.09 1.57 6.00
CA GLU A 783 -19.12 1.49 7.03
C GLU A 783 -19.85 0.16 6.96
N VAL A 784 -19.98 -0.55 8.08
CA VAL A 784 -20.68 -1.85 8.14
C VAL A 784 -22.02 -1.68 8.85
N LYS A 785 -23.10 -1.95 8.13
CA LYS A 785 -24.45 -1.68 8.61
C LYS A 785 -24.88 -2.60 9.74
N GLU A 786 -25.48 -2.03 10.77
CA GLU A 786 -26.06 -2.76 11.91
C GLU A 786 -26.99 -3.89 11.45
N GLY A 787 -26.91 -5.05 12.12
CA GLY A 787 -27.76 -6.21 11.81
C GLY A 787 -27.38 -6.98 10.55
N THR A 788 -26.33 -6.57 9.82
CA THR A 788 -25.87 -7.26 8.61
C THR A 788 -24.58 -8.05 8.84
N VAL A 789 -24.33 -9.02 7.95
CA VAL A 789 -23.06 -9.76 7.87
C VAL A 789 -22.50 -9.54 6.48
N SER A 790 -21.37 -8.85 6.39
CA SER A 790 -20.69 -8.55 5.14
C SER A 790 -19.29 -9.16 5.10
N GLN A 791 -18.72 -9.33 3.92
CA GLN A 791 -17.42 -9.98 3.75
C GLN A 791 -16.41 -9.06 3.06
N PHE A 792 -15.16 -9.10 3.49
CA PHE A 792 -14.04 -8.50 2.80
C PHE A 792 -12.95 -9.56 2.57
N SER A 793 -12.64 -9.81 1.31
CA SER A 793 -11.65 -10.78 0.84
C SER A 793 -10.51 -10.04 0.13
N PRO A 794 -9.56 -9.46 0.88
CA PRO A 794 -8.41 -8.79 0.31
C PRO A 794 -7.49 -9.76 -0.46
N HIS A 795 -6.72 -9.24 -1.41
CA HIS A 795 -5.59 -9.98 -1.96
C HIS A 795 -4.53 -10.20 -0.85
N ARG A 796 -3.75 -11.27 -0.96
CA ARG A 796 -2.68 -11.58 0.00
C ARG A 796 -1.58 -10.53 0.01
N ASN A 797 -0.78 -10.51 1.07
CA ASN A 797 0.39 -9.63 1.21
C ASN A 797 0.01 -8.14 1.01
N CYS A 798 -0.95 -7.62 1.77
CA CYS A 798 -1.43 -6.25 1.64
C CYS A 798 -1.38 -5.48 2.97
N TYR A 799 -1.52 -4.15 2.90
CA TYR A 799 -1.85 -3.28 4.03
C TYR A 799 -3.33 -2.88 3.97
N ILE A 800 -4.06 -3.13 5.06
CA ILE A 800 -5.43 -2.68 5.27
C ILE A 800 -5.38 -1.46 6.19
N ALA A 801 -5.47 -0.27 5.59
CA ALA A 801 -5.46 1.03 6.25
C ALA A 801 -6.81 1.76 6.07
N THR A 802 -7.89 0.98 5.96
CA THR A 802 -9.26 1.45 5.77
C THR A 802 -9.87 1.92 7.09
N PRO A 803 -10.31 3.20 7.20
CA PRO A 803 -11.16 3.63 8.30
C PRO A 803 -12.45 2.79 8.34
N LEU A 804 -12.66 2.08 9.44
CA LEU A 804 -13.80 1.18 9.64
C LEU A 804 -14.77 1.75 10.68
N THR A 805 -16.04 1.85 10.32
CA THR A 805 -17.12 2.35 11.19
C THR A 805 -18.36 1.47 11.13
N GLY A 806 -19.34 1.74 12.00
CA GLY A 806 -20.59 0.99 12.08
C GLY A 806 -20.60 -0.08 13.17
N SER A 807 -21.66 -0.88 13.19
CA SER A 807 -21.95 -1.85 14.26
C SER A 807 -22.37 -3.24 13.74
N GLY A 808 -22.34 -3.46 12.43
CA GLY A 808 -22.61 -4.77 11.82
C GLY A 808 -21.51 -5.80 12.06
N THR A 809 -21.60 -6.93 11.36
CA THR A 809 -20.56 -7.95 11.33
C THR A 809 -19.78 -7.87 10.02
N LEU A 810 -18.46 -7.71 10.10
CA LEU A 810 -17.55 -7.80 8.96
C LEU A 810 -16.69 -9.05 9.10
N GLN A 811 -16.81 -9.98 8.16
CA GLN A 811 -15.90 -11.10 8.04
C GLN A 811 -14.74 -10.71 7.12
N LEU A 812 -13.54 -10.61 7.69
CA LEU A 812 -12.32 -10.48 6.93
C LEU A 812 -11.77 -11.87 6.63
N ASN A 813 -11.80 -12.28 5.36
CA ASN A 813 -11.19 -13.52 4.91
C ASN A 813 -9.69 -13.29 4.77
N VAL A 814 -8.88 -13.99 5.58
CA VAL A 814 -7.43 -13.86 5.64
C VAL A 814 -6.81 -14.97 4.79
N PRO A 815 -6.38 -14.70 3.54
CA PRO A 815 -6.01 -15.74 2.57
C PRO A 815 -4.65 -16.39 2.86
N TYR A 816 -3.71 -15.66 3.48
CA TYR A 816 -2.34 -16.13 3.58
C TYR A 816 -1.61 -15.63 4.84
N LEU A 817 -0.29 -15.75 4.80
CA LEU A 817 0.66 -15.20 5.74
C LEU A 817 0.98 -13.77 5.26
N ARG A 818 0.32 -12.74 5.83
CA ARG A 818 0.74 -11.31 5.92
C ARG A 818 -0.26 -10.28 5.37
N GLU A 819 -1.48 -10.29 5.86
CA GLU A 819 -2.41 -9.17 5.72
C GLU A 819 -2.24 -8.25 6.94
N TYR A 820 -1.64 -7.06 6.70
CA TYR A 820 -1.26 -6.12 7.75
C TYR A 820 -2.32 -5.05 7.97
N LEU A 821 -2.92 -5.02 9.15
CA LEU A 821 -3.77 -3.92 9.57
C LEU A 821 -2.89 -2.77 10.01
N LYS A 822 -3.20 -1.53 9.60
CA LYS A 822 -2.33 -0.36 9.83
C LYS A 822 -3.12 0.84 10.31
N GLY A 823 -2.54 1.58 11.27
CA GLY A 823 -3.12 2.80 11.83
C GLY A 823 -4.26 2.53 12.82
N ASP A 824 -4.69 3.57 13.53
CA ASP A 824 -5.86 3.53 14.42
C ASP A 824 -7.18 3.67 13.63
N ASN A 825 -7.34 2.82 12.62
CA ASN A 825 -8.46 2.88 11.68
C ASN A 825 -9.68 2.05 12.12
N PHE A 826 -9.54 1.24 13.18
CA PHE A 826 -10.55 0.27 13.61
C PHE A 826 -11.18 0.61 14.96
N SER A 827 -10.64 1.58 15.71
CA SER A 827 -11.20 1.96 17.01
C SER A 827 -12.59 2.60 16.91
N ALA A 828 -12.97 3.16 15.77
CA ALA A 828 -14.31 3.74 15.56
C ALA A 828 -15.38 2.68 15.25
N PHE A 829 -14.98 1.44 14.95
CA PHE A 829 -15.91 0.34 14.71
C PHE A 829 -16.42 -0.23 16.03
N ALA A 830 -17.74 -0.37 16.15
CA ALA A 830 -18.41 -0.89 17.35
C ALA A 830 -19.07 -2.27 17.13
N GLY A 831 -18.85 -2.86 15.95
CA GLY A 831 -19.45 -4.13 15.56
C GLY A 831 -18.57 -5.34 15.85
N ARG A 832 -18.83 -6.43 15.11
CA ARG A 832 -18.07 -7.68 15.19
C ARG A 832 -17.17 -7.85 13.97
N LEU A 833 -15.87 -7.95 14.19
CA LEU A 833 -14.88 -8.26 13.16
C LEU A 833 -14.50 -9.72 13.25
N VAL A 834 -14.94 -10.53 12.30
CA VAL A 834 -14.59 -11.95 12.20
C VAL A 834 -13.31 -12.07 11.35
N ALA A 835 -12.18 -12.33 11.99
CA ALA A 835 -10.93 -12.65 11.30
C ALA A 835 -10.95 -14.14 10.93
N ASN A 836 -11.40 -14.44 9.71
CA ASN A 836 -11.58 -15.80 9.23
C ASN A 836 -10.34 -16.28 8.47
N GLY A 837 -9.53 -17.14 9.10
CA GLY A 837 -8.36 -17.73 8.45
C GLY A 837 -8.74 -18.84 7.49
N ILE A 838 -8.43 -18.67 6.20
CA ILE A 838 -8.77 -19.62 5.12
C ILE A 838 -7.56 -20.27 4.45
N SER A 839 -6.34 -19.93 4.88
CA SER A 839 -5.10 -20.49 4.31
C SER A 839 -5.02 -22.00 4.51
N SER A 840 -4.43 -22.71 3.56
CA SER A 840 -4.07 -24.13 3.71
C SER A 840 -2.67 -24.35 4.32
N GLU A 841 -1.95 -23.27 4.65
CA GLU A 841 -0.60 -23.34 5.18
C GLU A 841 -0.54 -23.90 6.61
N LYS A 842 0.57 -24.57 6.93
CA LYS A 842 0.82 -25.16 8.26
C LYS A 842 0.81 -24.13 9.39
N GLU A 843 1.15 -22.87 9.08
CA GLU A 843 1.19 -21.78 10.07
C GLU A 843 -0.17 -21.09 10.27
N GLY A 844 -1.21 -21.51 9.52
CA GLY A 844 -2.51 -20.87 9.50
C GLY A 844 -2.51 -19.53 8.77
N SER A 845 -3.58 -18.76 8.93
CA SER A 845 -3.68 -17.42 8.35
C SER A 845 -3.26 -16.37 9.38
N LEU A 846 -2.39 -15.43 9.01
CA LEU A 846 -1.85 -14.46 9.98
C LEU A 846 -2.67 -13.17 9.95
N PHE A 847 -3.43 -12.92 11.02
CA PHE A 847 -4.13 -11.67 11.25
C PHE A 847 -3.21 -10.70 12.00
N LEU A 848 -2.51 -9.82 11.26
CA LEU A 848 -1.38 -9.05 11.79
C LEU A 848 -1.74 -7.59 12.06
N LEU A 849 -1.46 -7.15 13.28
CA LEU A 849 -1.43 -5.74 13.63
C LEU A 849 -0.04 -5.23 13.27
N ASN A 850 0.09 -4.33 12.31
CA ASN A 850 1.39 -3.90 11.77
C ASN A 850 2.31 -3.26 12.84
N ASP A 851 1.72 -2.63 13.83
CA ASP A 851 2.41 -1.98 14.95
C ASP A 851 1.41 -1.70 16.09
N ASN A 852 1.84 -0.95 17.10
CA ASN A 852 1.04 -0.64 18.29
C ASN A 852 -0.09 0.38 18.05
N SER A 853 -0.19 0.98 16.85
CA SER A 853 -1.27 1.94 16.54
C SER A 853 -2.61 1.24 16.32
N VAL A 854 -2.61 -0.04 15.95
CA VAL A 854 -3.83 -0.78 15.59
C VAL A 854 -4.56 -1.24 16.84
N ASN A 855 -5.80 -0.78 17.02
CA ASN A 855 -6.63 -1.09 18.18
C ASN A 855 -8.09 -1.31 17.77
N PHE A 856 -8.79 -2.13 18.55
CA PHE A 856 -10.18 -2.56 18.36
C PHE A 856 -11.03 -2.22 19.58
N LYS A 857 -10.86 -1.02 20.14
CA LYS A 857 -11.34 -0.65 21.50
C LYS A 857 -12.85 -0.84 21.69
N ASN A 858 -13.63 -0.61 20.65
CA ASN A 858 -15.09 -0.62 20.73
C ASN A 858 -15.73 -1.85 20.07
N SER A 859 -14.93 -2.72 19.44
CA SER A 859 -15.44 -3.86 18.65
C SER A 859 -15.14 -5.20 19.29
N VAL A 860 -15.94 -6.20 18.94
CA VAL A 860 -15.61 -7.60 19.19
C VAL A 860 -14.76 -8.12 18.03
N VAL A 861 -13.61 -8.71 18.34
CA VAL A 861 -12.81 -9.47 17.39
C VAL A 861 -13.07 -10.95 17.61
N GLU A 862 -13.51 -11.65 16.57
CA GLU A 862 -13.74 -13.09 16.57
C GLU A 862 -12.72 -13.78 15.67
N LEU A 863 -11.87 -14.64 16.24
CA LEU A 863 -10.94 -15.45 15.45
C LEU A 863 -11.64 -16.73 14.99
N ALA A 864 -11.70 -16.95 13.67
CA ALA A 864 -12.32 -18.11 13.06
C ALA A 864 -11.38 -18.83 12.07
N GLY A 865 -11.80 -19.99 11.58
CA GLY A 865 -10.99 -20.82 10.68
C GLY A 865 -9.66 -21.21 11.35
N ASN A 866 -8.53 -20.97 10.69
CA ASN A 866 -7.19 -21.18 11.25
C ASN A 866 -6.45 -19.87 11.55
N ALA A 867 -7.19 -18.81 11.89
CA ALA A 867 -6.61 -17.50 12.15
C ALA A 867 -5.67 -17.50 13.37
N ARG A 868 -4.55 -16.78 13.21
CA ARG A 868 -3.59 -16.51 14.25
C ARG A 868 -3.32 -15.01 14.33
N MET A 869 -3.68 -14.40 15.46
CA MET A 869 -3.57 -12.96 15.69
C MET A 869 -2.25 -12.60 16.40
N GLY A 870 -1.62 -11.50 15.99
CA GLY A 870 -0.53 -10.90 16.75
C GLY A 870 0.05 -9.60 16.20
N ILE A 871 1.07 -9.06 16.88
CA ILE A 871 1.57 -7.69 16.67
C ILE A 871 2.96 -7.72 16.04
N TRP A 872 3.16 -6.97 14.95
CA TRP A 872 4.42 -6.93 14.22
C TRP A 872 5.43 -5.92 14.83
N ALA A 873 5.59 -5.92 16.15
CA ALA A 873 6.51 -5.07 16.90
C ALA A 873 7.26 -5.85 18.00
N THR A 874 8.48 -5.46 18.38
CA THR A 874 9.22 -6.15 19.46
C THR A 874 8.68 -5.89 20.86
N LYS A 875 8.00 -4.75 21.05
CA LYS A 875 7.26 -4.40 22.26
C LYS A 875 5.80 -4.14 21.85
N GLY A 876 5.06 -5.23 21.70
CA GLY A 876 3.66 -5.21 21.26
C GLY A 876 2.74 -4.74 22.38
N ASN A 877 1.82 -3.82 22.07
CA ASN A 877 0.76 -3.42 22.99
C ASN A 877 -0.48 -3.05 22.16
N ALA A 878 -1.57 -3.79 22.34
CA ALA A 878 -2.81 -3.55 21.62
C ALA A 878 -4.04 -3.75 22.53
N THR A 879 -5.12 -3.06 22.18
CA THR A 879 -6.40 -3.12 22.89
C THR A 879 -7.48 -3.72 22.01
N ILE A 880 -8.24 -4.67 22.56
CA ILE A 880 -9.37 -5.33 21.92
C ILE A 880 -10.61 -5.17 22.82
N GLY A 881 -11.71 -4.73 22.23
CA GLY A 881 -12.98 -4.48 22.90
C GLY A 881 -13.57 -5.76 23.50
N GLY A 882 -13.80 -6.76 22.67
CA GLY A 882 -14.13 -8.14 23.09
C GLY A 882 -13.35 -9.14 22.24
N LEU A 883 -12.97 -10.30 22.80
CA LEU A 883 -12.22 -11.33 22.07
C LEU A 883 -12.89 -12.70 22.18
N SER A 884 -13.40 -13.18 21.05
CA SER A 884 -13.95 -14.54 20.88
C SER A 884 -13.11 -15.33 19.88
N GLY A 885 -13.24 -16.66 19.89
CA GLY A 885 -12.61 -17.46 18.83
C GLY A 885 -12.74 -18.97 18.98
N ALA A 886 -12.61 -19.67 17.86
CA ALA A 886 -12.73 -21.13 17.76
C ALA A 886 -11.47 -21.86 18.25
N SER A 887 -11.58 -23.15 18.57
CA SER A 887 -10.48 -23.99 19.10
C SER A 887 -9.27 -24.16 18.16
N THR A 888 -9.45 -23.85 16.89
CA THR A 888 -8.42 -23.88 15.84
C THR A 888 -7.62 -22.59 15.73
N THR A 889 -7.89 -21.58 16.58
CA THR A 889 -7.31 -20.24 16.48
C THR A 889 -6.32 -19.93 17.58
N TYR A 890 -5.51 -18.90 17.37
CA TYR A 890 -4.43 -18.53 18.28
C TYR A 890 -4.37 -17.02 18.52
N LEU A 891 -4.25 -16.63 19.79
CA LEU A 891 -3.74 -15.31 20.19
C LEU A 891 -2.25 -15.46 20.53
N SER A 892 -1.40 -14.84 19.74
CA SER A 892 0.06 -15.01 19.84
C SER A 892 0.76 -13.74 20.32
N GLY A 893 2.08 -13.79 20.40
CA GLY A 893 2.91 -12.68 20.82
C GLY A 893 3.23 -11.69 19.70
N SER A 894 4.42 -11.11 19.78
CA SER A 894 4.84 -9.99 18.97
C SER A 894 6.17 -10.26 18.24
N SER A 895 6.55 -9.40 17.30
CA SER A 895 7.83 -9.42 16.56
C SER A 895 8.02 -10.47 15.47
N LYS A 896 8.98 -10.18 14.58
CA LYS A 896 9.42 -11.07 13.50
C LYS A 896 10.63 -11.91 13.94
N LYS A 897 10.43 -13.21 14.17
CA LYS A 897 11.50 -14.19 14.47
C LYS A 897 12.49 -13.72 15.55
N THR A 898 12.00 -12.99 16.55
CA THR A 898 12.81 -12.46 17.67
C THR A 898 12.53 -13.28 18.92
N LYS A 899 13.57 -13.53 19.72
CA LYS A 899 13.40 -14.05 21.09
C LYS A 899 13.18 -12.89 22.06
N ASP A 900 12.63 -13.18 23.23
CA ASP A 900 12.55 -12.24 24.35
C ASP A 900 11.80 -10.93 24.05
N PHE A 901 10.88 -10.97 23.07
CA PHE A 901 9.95 -9.88 22.84
C PHE A 901 8.98 -9.73 24.01
N GLU A 902 8.34 -8.57 24.10
CA GLU A 902 7.25 -8.33 25.05
C GLU A 902 5.97 -8.05 24.27
N CYS A 903 4.86 -8.60 24.75
CA CYS A 903 3.53 -8.38 24.18
C CYS A 903 2.52 -8.19 25.30
N ILE A 904 1.66 -7.18 25.19
CA ILE A 904 0.57 -6.90 26.13
C ILE A 904 -0.74 -6.88 25.34
N TRP A 905 -1.69 -7.72 25.74
CA TRP A 905 -3.06 -7.71 25.23
C TRP A 905 -4.00 -7.12 26.29
N ASN A 906 -4.65 -6.01 25.96
CA ASN A 906 -5.71 -5.43 26.79
C ASN A 906 -7.06 -5.84 26.21
N ILE A 907 -7.82 -6.66 26.94
CA ILE A 907 -9.04 -7.32 26.45
C ILE A 907 -10.23 -6.90 27.31
N GLY A 908 -11.35 -6.53 26.70
CA GLY A 908 -12.64 -6.35 27.40
C GLY A 908 -13.16 -4.90 27.46
N THR A 909 -12.51 -3.96 26.76
CA THR A 909 -12.90 -2.53 26.77
C THR A 909 -14.29 -2.24 26.19
N ALA A 910 -14.87 -3.15 25.40
CA ALA A 910 -16.25 -3.03 24.89
C ALA A 910 -17.31 -3.52 25.89
N ASN A 911 -16.90 -4.06 27.05
CA ASN A 911 -17.78 -4.61 28.09
C ASN A 911 -18.73 -5.73 27.59
N THR A 912 -18.33 -6.45 26.55
CA THR A 912 -19.09 -7.60 26.04
C THR A 912 -18.67 -8.89 26.75
N ASP A 913 -19.57 -9.86 26.69
CA ASP A 913 -19.42 -11.21 27.22
C ASP A 913 -18.92 -12.14 26.12
N GLU A 914 -17.68 -12.65 26.24
CA GLU A 914 -17.01 -13.35 25.14
C GLU A 914 -16.41 -14.70 25.57
N THR A 915 -16.30 -15.64 24.61
CA THR A 915 -15.67 -16.95 24.83
C THR A 915 -14.57 -17.19 23.80
N PHE A 916 -13.35 -17.40 24.29
CA PHE A 916 -12.19 -17.77 23.50
C PHE A 916 -11.82 -19.24 23.74
N ALA A 917 -12.13 -20.08 22.75
CA ALA A 917 -11.78 -21.50 22.75
C ALA A 917 -10.40 -21.79 22.13
N GLY A 918 -9.79 -20.80 21.48
CA GLY A 918 -8.46 -20.89 20.91
C GLY A 918 -7.35 -20.95 21.97
N ARG A 919 -6.10 -20.96 21.48
CA ARG A 919 -4.90 -21.02 22.35
C ARG A 919 -4.18 -19.70 22.46
N ILE A 920 -3.89 -19.26 23.68
CA ILE A 920 -3.00 -18.12 23.94
C ILE A 920 -1.57 -18.62 24.21
N ASN A 921 -0.58 -18.17 23.44
CA ASN A 921 0.81 -18.66 23.52
C ASN A 921 1.86 -17.52 23.51
N ASN A 922 3.15 -17.86 23.67
CA ASN A 922 4.27 -16.91 23.60
C ASN A 922 5.01 -16.89 22.25
N TRP A 923 4.38 -17.30 21.15
CA TRP A 923 5.10 -17.45 19.88
C TRP A 923 5.21 -16.13 19.11
N SER A 924 6.37 -15.87 18.49
CA SER A 924 6.54 -14.76 17.53
C SER A 924 5.71 -14.98 16.26
N MET A 925 5.40 -13.91 15.52
CA MET A 925 4.46 -13.97 14.38
C MET A 925 4.99 -14.58 13.08
N SER A 926 6.21 -15.11 13.06
CA SER A 926 6.85 -15.65 11.84
C SER A 926 7.42 -17.06 12.01
N GLY A 927 6.76 -17.84 12.87
CA GLY A 927 6.93 -19.29 12.97
C GLY A 927 5.89 -19.89 13.91
N SER A 928 5.36 -21.07 13.57
CA SER A 928 4.48 -21.86 14.46
C SER A 928 5.25 -22.68 15.51
N SER A 929 6.56 -22.41 15.70
CA SER A 929 7.45 -23.22 16.54
C SER A 929 7.97 -22.47 17.76
N SER A 930 8.20 -23.22 18.84
CA SER A 930 8.83 -22.81 20.11
C SER A 930 10.21 -22.14 19.98
N LYS A 931 10.74 -22.01 18.76
CA LYS A 931 12.06 -21.47 18.43
C LYS A 931 12.22 -19.98 18.78
N TYR A 932 11.15 -19.20 18.65
CA TYR A 932 11.14 -17.76 18.89
C TYR A 932 9.99 -17.43 19.85
N GLN A 933 10.32 -17.34 21.13
CA GLN A 933 9.38 -17.04 22.20
C GLN A 933 9.77 -15.77 22.93
N GLY A 934 8.77 -15.04 23.39
CA GLY A 934 8.91 -13.90 24.29
C GLY A 934 7.98 -14.05 25.49
N THR A 935 7.50 -12.93 25.98
CA THR A 935 6.58 -12.85 27.11
C THR A 935 5.28 -12.20 26.66
N VAL A 936 4.18 -12.95 26.74
CA VAL A 936 2.83 -12.42 26.50
C VAL A 936 2.13 -12.18 27.84
N ASN A 937 1.76 -10.93 28.09
CA ASN A 937 1.00 -10.47 29.25
C ASN A 937 -0.45 -10.18 28.83
N ILE A 938 -1.38 -10.42 29.75
CA ILE A 938 -2.82 -10.23 29.53
C ILE A 938 -3.35 -9.24 30.56
N ASN A 939 -4.06 -8.22 30.11
CA ASN A 939 -4.86 -7.33 30.95
C ASN A 939 -6.33 -7.51 30.59
N LYS A 940 -7.11 -8.18 31.46
CA LYS A 940 -8.57 -8.24 31.33
C LYS A 940 -9.18 -6.99 31.98
N GLN A 941 -9.96 -6.25 31.20
CA GLN A 941 -10.58 -4.97 31.56
C GLN A 941 -12.08 -5.01 31.29
N GLY A 942 -12.79 -3.95 31.69
CA GLY A 942 -14.23 -3.79 31.46
C GLY A 942 -15.11 -4.72 32.31
N THR A 943 -16.42 -4.50 32.28
CA THR A 943 -17.38 -5.17 33.16
C THR A 943 -17.83 -6.55 32.67
N GLY A 944 -17.78 -6.80 31.37
CA GLY A 944 -18.17 -8.08 30.77
C GLY A 944 -17.25 -9.22 31.18
N TYR A 945 -17.70 -10.47 30.98
CA TYR A 945 -16.89 -11.64 31.23
C TYR A 945 -16.04 -12.02 30.01
N TRP A 946 -14.89 -12.64 30.26
CA TRP A 946 -14.09 -13.29 29.23
C TRP A 946 -13.79 -14.72 29.64
N ARG A 947 -14.30 -15.68 28.85
CA ARG A 947 -14.21 -17.11 29.14
C ARG A 947 -13.13 -17.76 28.28
N LEU A 948 -12.15 -18.37 28.94
CA LEU A 948 -11.08 -19.16 28.33
C LEU A 948 -11.39 -20.65 28.46
N THR A 949 -11.68 -21.32 27.35
CA THR A 949 -11.97 -22.77 27.32
C THR A 949 -10.85 -23.60 26.67
N GLY A 950 -9.94 -22.95 25.92
CA GLY A 950 -8.80 -23.61 25.28
C GLY A 950 -7.57 -23.80 26.19
N ASP A 951 -6.51 -24.36 25.60
CA ASP A 951 -5.19 -24.45 26.21
C ASP A 951 -4.47 -23.10 26.13
N ASN A 952 -3.85 -22.66 27.22
CA ASN A 952 -3.10 -21.41 27.29
C ASN A 952 -1.74 -21.67 27.93
N ASP A 953 -0.66 -21.32 27.24
CA ASP A 953 0.73 -21.60 27.65
C ASP A 953 1.62 -20.34 27.65
N TYR A 954 1.01 -19.17 27.68
CA TYR A 954 1.71 -17.90 27.81
C TYR A 954 2.36 -17.73 29.19
N LYS A 955 3.49 -17.01 29.28
CA LYS A 955 4.33 -16.95 30.50
C LYS A 955 4.28 -15.62 31.22
N GLY A 956 3.74 -14.58 30.58
CA GLY A 956 3.62 -13.26 31.19
C GLY A 956 2.48 -13.19 32.20
N VAL A 957 2.40 -12.05 32.87
CA VAL A 957 1.44 -11.79 33.94
C VAL A 957 0.04 -11.63 33.37
N THR A 958 -0.95 -12.16 34.08
CA THR A 958 -2.38 -11.92 33.84
C THR A 958 -2.89 -10.96 34.90
N ASN A 959 -3.29 -9.75 34.52
CA ASN A 959 -3.97 -8.81 35.39
C ASN A 959 -5.47 -8.82 35.08
N VAL A 960 -6.29 -9.23 36.04
CA VAL A 960 -7.74 -9.10 35.98
C VAL A 960 -8.11 -7.77 36.64
N GLN A 961 -8.28 -6.74 35.82
CA GLN A 961 -8.48 -5.35 36.23
C GLN A 961 -9.96 -4.97 36.34
N GLY A 962 -10.86 -5.77 35.77
CA GLY A 962 -12.31 -5.58 35.86
C GLY A 962 -13.10 -6.73 35.24
N GLY A 963 -14.36 -6.85 35.65
CA GLY A 963 -15.29 -7.88 35.18
C GLY A 963 -14.88 -9.28 35.63
N ASN A 964 -15.28 -10.31 34.90
CA ASN A 964 -14.99 -11.70 35.25
C ASN A 964 -14.07 -12.39 34.23
N LEU A 965 -12.92 -12.90 34.65
CA LEU A 965 -12.11 -13.83 33.86
C LEU A 965 -12.50 -15.27 34.24
N ILE A 966 -13.13 -16.00 33.33
CA ILE A 966 -13.59 -17.38 33.56
C ILE A 966 -12.60 -18.35 32.90
N VAL A 967 -11.87 -19.13 33.69
CA VAL A 967 -10.91 -20.14 33.20
C VAL A 967 -11.52 -21.53 33.32
N ASN A 968 -12.02 -22.06 32.21
CA ASN A 968 -12.55 -23.43 32.10
C ASN A 968 -11.59 -24.38 31.37
N GLY A 969 -10.65 -23.83 30.60
CA GLY A 969 -9.60 -24.58 29.93
C GLY A 969 -8.36 -24.83 30.79
N SER A 970 -7.25 -25.14 30.13
CA SER A 970 -5.95 -25.36 30.77
C SER A 970 -5.07 -24.12 30.63
N ASN A 971 -4.88 -23.34 31.69
CA ASN A 971 -3.89 -22.26 31.72
C ASN A 971 -2.58 -22.76 32.33
N SER A 972 -1.80 -23.47 31.52
CA SER A 972 -0.50 -24.07 31.86
C SER A 972 0.66 -23.07 31.98
N GLY A 973 0.41 -21.81 31.63
CA GLY A 973 1.32 -20.69 31.79
C GLY A 973 1.76 -20.43 33.23
N THR A 974 3.04 -20.18 33.46
CA THR A 974 3.59 -19.97 34.82
C THR A 974 3.58 -18.51 35.28
N GLY A 975 3.08 -17.59 34.47
CA GLY A 975 2.98 -16.17 34.83
C GLY A 975 1.98 -15.94 35.96
N ALA A 976 2.25 -14.96 36.83
CA ALA A 976 1.36 -14.66 37.95
C ALA A 976 -0.01 -14.15 37.47
N VAL A 977 -1.08 -14.47 38.21
CA VAL A 977 -2.43 -13.98 37.98
C VAL A 977 -2.82 -13.05 39.13
N ASN A 978 -2.95 -11.76 38.85
CA ASN A 978 -3.36 -10.75 39.82
C ASN A 978 -4.82 -10.37 39.59
N VAL A 979 -5.68 -10.57 40.59
CA VAL A 979 -7.09 -10.17 40.56
C VAL A 979 -7.22 -8.87 41.35
N MET A 980 -7.56 -7.79 40.66
CA MET A 980 -7.64 -6.45 41.23
C MET A 980 -9.04 -6.17 41.78
N LYS A 981 -9.15 -5.08 42.54
CA LYS A 981 -10.40 -4.62 43.15
C LYS A 981 -11.56 -4.63 42.15
N ASP A 982 -12.73 -5.11 42.59
CA ASP A 982 -13.98 -5.19 41.84
C ASP A 982 -13.95 -6.15 40.63
N ALA A 983 -12.86 -6.93 40.48
CA ALA A 983 -12.73 -7.97 39.46
C ALA A 983 -12.91 -9.37 40.05
N THR A 984 -13.33 -10.31 39.20
CA THR A 984 -13.54 -11.71 39.56
C THR A 984 -12.68 -12.63 38.69
N LEU A 985 -12.05 -13.61 39.33
CA LEU A 985 -11.48 -14.79 38.68
C LEU A 985 -12.38 -16.00 38.99
N SER A 986 -12.90 -16.65 37.97
CA SER A 986 -13.74 -17.85 38.14
C SER A 986 -13.40 -18.99 37.19
N GLY A 987 -14.15 -20.10 37.27
CA GLY A 987 -14.10 -21.20 36.30
C GLY A 987 -13.87 -22.58 36.90
N GLU A 988 -13.85 -23.59 36.04
CA GLU A 988 -13.69 -25.02 36.39
C GLU A 988 -12.37 -25.64 35.87
N GLY A 989 -11.50 -24.81 35.30
CA GLY A 989 -10.27 -25.20 34.63
C GLY A 989 -9.06 -25.30 35.56
N SER A 990 -7.89 -25.08 34.99
CA SER A 990 -6.63 -25.06 35.75
C SER A 990 -5.76 -23.84 35.47
N ILE A 991 -5.03 -23.38 36.49
CA ILE A 991 -4.11 -22.23 36.43
C ILE A 991 -2.78 -22.65 37.05
N ALA A 992 -1.69 -22.54 36.28
CA ALA A 992 -0.35 -22.93 36.75
C ALA A 992 0.41 -21.82 37.47
N GLY A 993 0.14 -20.56 37.14
CA GLY A 993 0.72 -19.39 37.80
C GLY A 993 0.26 -19.20 39.25
N ALA A 994 1.06 -18.49 40.04
CA ALA A 994 0.66 -18.04 41.36
C ALA A 994 -0.50 -17.02 41.25
N VAL A 995 -1.55 -17.20 42.05
CA VAL A 995 -2.73 -16.34 42.05
C VAL A 995 -2.71 -15.42 43.27
N CYS A 996 -2.90 -14.12 43.04
CA CYS A 996 -3.03 -13.10 44.08
C CYS A 996 -4.38 -12.38 43.94
N VAL A 997 -5.17 -12.37 45.01
CA VAL A 997 -6.48 -11.71 45.08
C VAL A 997 -6.36 -10.47 45.97
N ASP A 998 -6.46 -9.28 45.37
CA ASP A 998 -6.32 -8.00 46.06
C ASP A 998 -7.57 -7.65 46.89
N ALA A 999 -7.46 -6.57 47.68
CA ALA A 999 -8.58 -6.05 48.46
C ALA A 999 -9.78 -5.71 47.57
N GLY A 1000 -10.95 -6.29 47.88
CA GLY A 1000 -12.19 -6.11 47.12
C GLY A 1000 -12.25 -6.91 45.80
N ALA A 1001 -11.28 -7.79 45.53
CA ALA A 1001 -11.31 -8.72 44.40
C ALA A 1001 -11.92 -10.07 44.81
N THR A 1002 -12.47 -10.83 43.85
CA THR A 1002 -13.13 -12.11 44.11
C THR A 1002 -12.47 -13.27 43.36
N ILE A 1003 -12.32 -14.41 44.04
CA ILE A 1003 -12.05 -15.72 43.41
C ILE A 1003 -13.18 -16.70 43.73
N GLN A 1004 -13.62 -17.48 42.73
CA GLN A 1004 -14.62 -18.53 42.92
C GLN A 1004 -14.38 -19.71 41.98
N ALA A 1005 -14.71 -20.94 42.41
CA ALA A 1005 -14.77 -22.07 41.48
C ALA A 1005 -16.14 -22.12 40.79
N GLY A 1006 -16.17 -22.59 39.54
CA GLY A 1006 -17.37 -22.69 38.72
C GLY A 1006 -17.49 -21.58 37.67
N ASP A 1007 -18.18 -21.93 36.59
CA ASP A 1007 -18.60 -20.98 35.56
C ASP A 1007 -19.87 -20.28 36.06
N PHE A 1008 -19.85 -18.94 36.05
CA PHE A 1008 -20.95 -18.14 36.57
C PHE A 1008 -22.28 -18.44 35.86
N GLU A 1009 -22.26 -18.82 34.58
CA GLU A 1009 -23.48 -19.19 33.83
C GLU A 1009 -23.98 -20.62 34.12
N LYS A 1010 -23.13 -21.50 34.64
CA LYS A 1010 -23.47 -22.92 34.89
C LYS A 1010 -23.83 -23.22 36.35
N GLY A 1011 -23.56 -22.31 37.28
CA GLY A 1011 -23.79 -22.52 38.72
C GLY A 1011 -22.70 -23.34 39.41
N ALA A 1012 -22.89 -23.61 40.71
CA ALA A 1012 -21.87 -24.16 41.60
C ALA A 1012 -21.57 -25.65 41.36
N ASN A 1013 -22.59 -26.49 41.17
CA ASN A 1013 -22.60 -27.92 40.81
C ASN A 1013 -21.34 -28.77 41.18
N GLY A 1014 -20.77 -28.59 42.37
CA GLY A 1014 -19.51 -29.26 42.78
C GLY A 1014 -18.27 -28.88 41.96
N ALA A 1015 -18.29 -27.73 41.28
CA ALA A 1015 -17.23 -27.24 40.41
C ALA A 1015 -15.92 -27.04 41.17
N LYS A 1016 -14.81 -27.28 40.46
CA LYS A 1016 -13.46 -27.24 41.02
C LYS A 1016 -12.52 -26.42 40.14
N LEU A 1017 -11.97 -25.34 40.70
CA LEU A 1017 -10.89 -24.57 40.05
C LEU A 1017 -9.55 -25.07 40.57
N SER A 1018 -8.67 -25.53 39.67
CA SER A 1018 -7.39 -26.16 40.04
C SER A 1018 -6.19 -25.22 39.87
N LEU A 1019 -5.63 -24.72 40.97
CA LEU A 1019 -4.42 -23.91 41.01
C LEU A 1019 -3.20 -24.80 41.29
N LYS A 1020 -2.20 -24.79 40.39
CA LYS A 1020 -0.99 -25.63 40.53
C LYS A 1020 0.15 -24.97 41.31
N SER A 1021 -0.02 -23.69 41.66
CA SER A 1021 0.92 -22.91 42.46
C SER A 1021 0.19 -22.31 43.67
N SER A 1022 0.76 -21.27 44.28
CA SER A 1022 0.20 -20.62 45.46
C SER A 1022 -1.01 -19.76 45.15
N LEU A 1023 -1.98 -19.76 46.06
CA LEU A 1023 -3.04 -18.76 46.16
C LEU A 1023 -2.77 -17.85 47.37
N THR A 1024 -2.71 -16.53 47.15
CA THR A 1024 -2.65 -15.53 48.22
C THR A 1024 -3.89 -14.64 48.14
N VAL A 1025 -4.70 -14.64 49.20
CA VAL A 1025 -5.85 -13.73 49.34
C VAL A 1025 -5.47 -12.64 50.33
N LYS A 1026 -5.36 -11.40 49.84
CA LYS A 1026 -4.98 -10.25 50.67
C LYS A 1026 -6.09 -9.81 51.61
N SER A 1027 -5.77 -8.89 52.51
CA SER A 1027 -6.77 -8.25 53.36
C SER A 1027 -7.95 -7.71 52.53
N CYS A 1028 -9.18 -8.05 52.91
CA CYS A 1028 -10.43 -7.74 52.21
C CYS A 1028 -10.59 -8.36 50.80
N GLY A 1029 -9.71 -9.27 50.36
CA GLY A 1029 -9.96 -10.12 49.19
C GLY A 1029 -10.99 -11.21 49.52
N ILE A 1030 -11.78 -11.61 48.53
CA ILE A 1030 -12.99 -12.44 48.72
C ILE A 1030 -12.80 -13.81 48.05
N VAL A 1031 -13.00 -14.86 48.83
CA VAL A 1031 -13.21 -16.23 48.33
C VAL A 1031 -14.70 -16.52 48.37
N ASN A 1032 -15.33 -16.59 47.20
CA ASN A 1032 -16.76 -16.80 47.10
C ASN A 1032 -17.08 -18.29 46.93
N VAL A 1033 -17.87 -18.80 47.88
CA VAL A 1033 -18.30 -20.19 47.97
C VAL A 1033 -19.74 -20.27 47.49
N LEU A 1034 -19.94 -20.73 46.27
CA LEU A 1034 -21.26 -20.94 45.71
C LEU A 1034 -21.86 -22.24 46.27
N LEU A 1035 -23.16 -22.20 46.60
CA LEU A 1035 -23.87 -23.26 47.30
C LEU A 1035 -25.02 -23.78 46.43
N GLU A 1036 -25.12 -25.11 46.31
CA GLU A 1036 -26.20 -25.78 45.58
C GLU A 1036 -26.62 -27.05 46.34
N GLY A 1037 -27.76 -26.99 47.01
CA GLY A 1037 -28.18 -28.05 47.94
C GLY A 1037 -27.16 -28.22 49.07
N THR A 1038 -26.67 -29.46 49.27
CA THR A 1038 -25.59 -29.78 50.23
C THR A 1038 -24.20 -29.75 49.62
N SER A 1039 -24.05 -29.28 48.38
CA SER A 1039 -22.79 -29.23 47.65
C SER A 1039 -22.28 -27.80 47.52
N ASN A 1040 -20.95 -27.63 47.46
CA ASN A 1040 -20.31 -26.36 47.27
C ASN A 1040 -19.15 -26.46 46.27
N ASN A 1041 -18.79 -25.33 45.67
CA ASN A 1041 -17.61 -25.22 44.80
C ASN A 1041 -16.31 -25.27 45.63
N VAL A 1042 -15.22 -25.77 45.03
CA VAL A 1042 -13.94 -25.98 45.74
C VAL A 1042 -12.77 -25.34 44.98
N ILE A 1043 -11.96 -24.54 45.67
CA ILE A 1043 -10.67 -24.09 45.15
C ILE A 1043 -9.60 -25.12 45.51
N ALA A 1044 -8.96 -25.71 44.52
CA ALA A 1044 -7.94 -26.71 44.73
C ALA A 1044 -6.54 -26.14 44.52
N SER A 1045 -5.76 -25.98 45.59
CA SER A 1045 -4.39 -25.48 45.55
C SER A 1045 -3.55 -26.23 46.57
N ASP A 1046 -2.26 -26.43 46.25
CA ASP A 1046 -1.30 -27.07 47.17
C ASP A 1046 -0.77 -26.09 48.23
N ALA A 1047 -0.94 -24.78 48.03
CA ALA A 1047 -0.49 -23.75 48.97
C ALA A 1047 -1.43 -22.54 48.97
N VAL A 1048 -2.23 -22.38 50.02
CA VAL A 1048 -3.15 -21.24 50.19
C VAL A 1048 -2.71 -20.38 51.37
N THR A 1049 -2.65 -19.06 51.17
CA THR A 1049 -2.41 -18.06 52.23
C THR A 1049 -3.58 -17.08 52.28
N LEU A 1050 -4.20 -16.95 53.45
CA LEU A 1050 -5.21 -15.92 53.74
C LEU A 1050 -4.58 -14.87 54.67
N GLU A 1051 -4.40 -13.64 54.20
CA GLU A 1051 -3.88 -12.55 55.03
C GLU A 1051 -4.92 -12.07 56.06
N ASP A 1052 -4.46 -11.29 57.05
CA ASP A 1052 -5.35 -10.72 58.07
C ASP A 1052 -6.47 -9.88 57.43
N GLY A 1053 -7.72 -10.24 57.71
CA GLY A 1053 -8.91 -9.59 57.16
C GLY A 1053 -9.36 -10.10 55.79
N ALA A 1054 -8.79 -11.19 55.25
CA ALA A 1054 -9.35 -11.88 54.09
C ALA A 1054 -10.79 -12.39 54.36
N VAL A 1055 -11.60 -12.52 53.32
CA VAL A 1055 -13.04 -12.80 53.42
C VAL A 1055 -13.39 -14.14 52.76
N ILE A 1056 -14.16 -14.97 53.46
CA ILE A 1056 -14.88 -16.11 52.86
C ILE A 1056 -16.37 -15.75 52.82
N GLN A 1057 -16.92 -15.70 51.62
CA GLN A 1057 -18.33 -15.44 51.39
C GLN A 1057 -19.06 -16.75 51.07
N MET A 1058 -20.15 -17.00 51.78
CA MET A 1058 -20.96 -18.22 51.70
C MET A 1058 -22.27 -17.89 50.99
N GLY A 1059 -22.41 -18.32 49.74
CA GLY A 1059 -23.53 -17.99 48.87
C GLY A 1059 -23.46 -16.56 48.32
N ASP A 1060 -24.55 -16.13 47.69
CA ASP A 1060 -24.68 -14.75 47.23
C ASP A 1060 -25.00 -13.83 48.43
N ALA A 1061 -24.30 -12.70 48.54
CA ALA A 1061 -24.44 -11.77 49.67
C ALA A 1061 -25.87 -11.21 49.81
N ASP A 1062 -26.59 -11.12 48.69
CA ASP A 1062 -27.94 -10.56 48.63
C ASP A 1062 -29.06 -11.62 48.75
N VAL A 1063 -28.70 -12.91 48.80
CA VAL A 1063 -29.67 -14.02 48.92
C VAL A 1063 -29.64 -14.55 50.36
N PRO A 1064 -30.74 -14.44 51.13
CA PRO A 1064 -30.80 -14.98 52.48
C PRO A 1064 -30.58 -16.49 52.49
N MET A 1065 -29.41 -16.91 52.98
CA MET A 1065 -29.05 -18.31 53.14
C MET A 1065 -29.51 -18.82 54.52
N THR A 1066 -29.88 -20.10 54.59
CA THR A 1066 -30.18 -20.79 55.86
C THR A 1066 -29.22 -21.96 56.02
N PHE A 1067 -28.51 -22.00 57.14
CA PHE A 1067 -27.50 -23.01 57.44
C PHE A 1067 -27.94 -23.93 58.58
N VAL A 1068 -27.52 -25.19 58.58
CA VAL A 1068 -27.88 -26.17 59.62
C VAL A 1068 -26.69 -26.47 60.53
N ASP A 1069 -26.94 -26.63 61.83
CA ASP A 1069 -25.90 -27.03 62.79
C ASP A 1069 -25.20 -28.33 62.34
N GLY A 1070 -23.87 -28.31 62.32
CA GLY A 1070 -23.03 -29.43 61.88
C GLY A 1070 -22.81 -29.51 60.37
N GLU A 1071 -23.35 -28.59 59.58
CA GLU A 1071 -23.10 -28.52 58.14
C GLU A 1071 -21.63 -28.18 57.85
N VAL A 1072 -21.07 -28.81 56.81
CA VAL A 1072 -19.63 -28.81 56.50
C VAL A 1072 -19.42 -28.38 55.06
N PHE A 1073 -18.61 -27.34 54.86
CA PHE A 1073 -18.28 -26.79 53.55
C PHE A 1073 -16.78 -26.93 53.27
N LYS A 1074 -16.44 -27.60 52.18
CA LYS A 1074 -15.05 -27.78 51.75
C LYS A 1074 -14.65 -26.62 50.85
N VAL A 1075 -14.05 -25.57 51.41
CA VAL A 1075 -13.70 -24.36 50.65
C VAL A 1075 -12.43 -24.58 49.83
N PHE A 1076 -11.43 -25.23 50.44
CA PHE A 1076 -10.15 -25.54 49.82
C PHE A 1076 -9.88 -27.05 49.82
N SER A 1077 -9.14 -27.55 48.83
CA SER A 1077 -8.77 -28.97 48.77
C SER A 1077 -7.91 -29.43 49.96
N SER A 1078 -7.11 -28.53 50.52
CA SER A 1078 -6.13 -28.74 51.59
C SER A 1078 -6.21 -27.62 52.63
N GLY A 1079 -5.48 -27.76 53.74
CA GLY A 1079 -5.36 -26.71 54.77
C GLY A 1079 -4.73 -25.41 54.26
N VAL A 1080 -5.05 -24.29 54.91
CA VAL A 1080 -4.56 -22.96 54.52
C VAL A 1080 -3.63 -22.35 55.58
N THR A 1081 -2.70 -21.50 55.15
CA THR A 1081 -1.89 -20.65 56.04
C THR A 1081 -2.67 -19.39 56.39
N LEU A 1082 -2.83 -19.11 57.68
CA LEU A 1082 -3.54 -17.93 58.18
C LEU A 1082 -2.54 -16.86 58.63
N GLY A 1083 -2.58 -15.69 58.00
CA GLY A 1083 -1.82 -14.50 58.41
C GLY A 1083 -2.51 -13.66 59.50
N GLY A 1084 -3.75 -13.99 59.88
CA GLY A 1084 -4.55 -13.28 60.87
C GLY A 1084 -5.99 -13.76 60.93
N THR A 1085 -6.94 -12.85 61.18
CA THR A 1085 -8.38 -13.15 61.30
C THR A 1085 -9.05 -13.23 59.94
N VAL A 1086 -9.78 -14.32 59.66
CA VAL A 1086 -10.63 -14.46 58.48
C VAL A 1086 -12.03 -13.93 58.79
N LYS A 1087 -12.59 -13.12 57.89
CA LYS A 1087 -13.96 -12.60 57.96
C LYS A 1087 -14.91 -13.51 57.18
N MET A 1088 -16.12 -13.67 57.70
CA MET A 1088 -17.18 -14.45 57.05
C MET A 1088 -18.31 -13.55 56.57
N ILE A 1089 -18.89 -13.86 55.41
CA ILE A 1089 -20.14 -13.26 54.92
C ILE A 1089 -21.13 -14.39 54.63
N PRO A 1090 -22.33 -14.41 55.26
CA PRO A 1090 -22.75 -13.53 56.34
C PRO A 1090 -21.87 -13.68 57.60
N GLU A 1091 -21.82 -12.65 58.46
CA GLU A 1091 -20.98 -12.65 59.68
C GLU A 1091 -21.30 -13.83 60.61
N LYS A 1092 -22.56 -14.26 60.62
CA LYS A 1092 -23.03 -15.47 61.32
C LYS A 1092 -23.83 -16.35 60.35
N PRO A 1093 -23.75 -17.70 60.46
CA PRO A 1093 -24.58 -18.60 59.65
C PRO A 1093 -26.07 -18.44 59.97
N GLY A 1094 -26.43 -18.08 61.20
CA GLY A 1094 -27.82 -17.92 61.61
C GLY A 1094 -27.94 -17.51 63.07
N GLU A 1095 -29.18 -17.28 63.53
CA GLU A 1095 -29.46 -16.94 64.93
C GLU A 1095 -29.05 -18.10 65.85
N GLY A 1096 -28.16 -17.82 66.82
CA GLY A 1096 -27.62 -18.86 67.72
C GLY A 1096 -26.50 -19.71 67.13
N GLN A 1097 -26.05 -19.45 65.89
CA GLN A 1097 -24.99 -20.19 65.21
C GLN A 1097 -23.72 -19.33 65.06
N VAL A 1098 -22.57 -20.00 64.97
CA VAL A 1098 -21.25 -19.42 64.68
C VAL A 1098 -20.54 -20.22 63.60
N TRP A 1099 -19.67 -19.57 62.82
CA TRP A 1099 -18.76 -20.25 61.89
C TRP A 1099 -17.60 -20.88 62.67
N ASP A 1100 -17.47 -22.21 62.61
CA ASP A 1100 -16.31 -22.93 63.13
C ASP A 1100 -15.24 -23.06 62.04
N LEU A 1101 -14.14 -22.34 62.27
CA LEU A 1101 -12.97 -22.27 61.37
C LEU A 1101 -11.80 -23.13 61.85
N THR A 1102 -11.96 -23.95 62.89
CA THR A 1102 -10.85 -24.72 63.48
C THR A 1102 -10.23 -25.70 62.49
N SER A 1103 -11.03 -26.25 61.56
CA SER A 1103 -10.56 -27.14 60.49
C SER A 1103 -10.10 -26.40 59.22
N LEU A 1104 -10.14 -25.07 59.18
CA LEU A 1104 -9.75 -24.30 57.99
C LEU A 1104 -8.25 -24.40 57.73
N SER A 1105 -7.42 -24.29 58.77
CA SER A 1105 -5.95 -24.30 58.66
C SER A 1105 -5.36 -25.68 58.34
N THR A 1106 -6.03 -26.77 58.73
CA THR A 1106 -5.54 -28.14 58.54
C THR A 1106 -6.20 -28.83 57.36
N GLU A 1107 -7.49 -28.58 57.12
CA GLU A 1107 -8.31 -29.32 56.16
C GLU A 1107 -8.98 -28.40 55.12
N GLY A 1108 -8.93 -27.07 55.25
CA GLY A 1108 -9.58 -26.17 54.28
C GLY A 1108 -11.11 -26.16 54.39
N ILE A 1109 -11.65 -26.51 55.57
CA ILE A 1109 -13.07 -26.71 55.83
C ILE A 1109 -13.63 -25.62 56.75
N VAL A 1110 -14.85 -25.16 56.44
CA VAL A 1110 -15.67 -24.29 57.29
C VAL A 1110 -16.89 -25.08 57.76
N LYS A 1111 -17.25 -24.97 59.05
CA LYS A 1111 -18.40 -25.67 59.65
C LYS A 1111 -19.38 -24.70 60.30
N VAL A 1112 -20.63 -25.14 60.44
CA VAL A 1112 -21.66 -24.43 61.19
C VAL A 1112 -21.76 -25.06 62.59
N ALA A 1113 -21.62 -24.26 63.64
CA ALA A 1113 -21.69 -24.73 65.04
C ALA A 1113 -22.66 -23.89 65.88
N THR A 1114 -23.24 -24.49 66.91
CA THR A 1114 -24.08 -23.79 67.89
C THR A 1114 -23.21 -22.91 68.81
N ALA A 1115 -23.61 -21.66 69.07
CA ALA A 1115 -22.89 -20.76 69.96
C ALA A 1115 -22.85 -21.32 71.40
N THR A 1116 -21.69 -21.78 71.87
CA THR A 1116 -21.53 -22.40 73.18
C THR A 1116 -21.43 -21.35 74.31
N GLY A 1117 -22.59 -20.83 74.73
CA GLY A 1117 -22.79 -20.05 75.95
C GLY A 1117 -23.87 -18.98 75.78
N VAL A 1118 -25.00 -18.92 76.50
CA VAL A 1118 -25.53 -19.62 77.67
C VAL A 1118 -27.06 -19.58 77.57
N GLY A 1119 -27.74 -20.62 78.05
CA GLY A 1119 -29.11 -20.50 78.54
C GLY A 1119 -30.05 -21.59 78.06
N ASN A 1120 -30.22 -22.63 78.88
CA ASN A 1120 -31.36 -23.53 78.80
C ASN A 1120 -32.65 -22.73 78.67
N ILE A 1121 -33.29 -22.78 77.50
CA ILE A 1121 -34.71 -22.43 77.41
C ILE A 1121 -35.49 -23.67 77.84
N SER A 1122 -36.06 -23.51 79.03
CA SER A 1122 -37.09 -24.30 79.69
C SER A 1122 -38.09 -24.99 78.74
N MET A 1123 -38.55 -26.19 79.14
CA MET A 1123 -39.69 -26.93 78.59
C MET A 1123 -41.00 -26.12 78.64
N GLN A 1124 -41.18 -25.14 77.74
CA GLN A 1124 -42.45 -24.45 77.55
C GLN A 1124 -42.92 -24.30 76.10
N GLU A 1125 -42.31 -25.00 75.13
CA GLU A 1125 -42.78 -24.97 73.73
C GLU A 1125 -43.10 -26.35 73.14
N ILE A 1126 -43.68 -27.27 73.93
CA ILE A 1126 -44.43 -28.38 73.32
C ILE A 1126 -45.69 -27.79 72.67
N PRO A 1127 -45.89 -27.96 71.35
CA PRO A 1127 -47.01 -27.34 70.64
C PRO A 1127 -48.36 -27.87 71.16
N ALA A 1128 -49.34 -26.97 71.33
CA ALA A 1128 -50.72 -27.32 71.65
C ALA A 1128 -51.49 -27.82 70.42
N LYS A 1129 -51.05 -27.41 69.23
CA LYS A 1129 -51.66 -27.76 67.94
C LYS A 1129 -50.59 -27.83 66.84
N VAL A 1130 -50.65 -28.89 66.05
CA VAL A 1130 -49.81 -29.11 64.87
C VAL A 1130 -50.70 -29.22 63.64
N GLU A 1131 -50.42 -28.45 62.60
CA GLU A 1131 -51.20 -28.44 61.36
C GLU A 1131 -50.26 -28.40 60.15
N TYR A 1132 -50.67 -29.05 59.07
CA TYR A 1132 -49.91 -29.12 57.82
C TYR A 1132 -50.66 -28.34 56.74
N TYR A 1133 -49.93 -27.60 55.91
CA TYR A 1133 -50.47 -26.86 54.77
C TYR A 1133 -49.60 -27.13 53.54
N ASP A 1134 -50.16 -27.06 52.34
CA ASP A 1134 -49.35 -27.00 51.11
C ASP A 1134 -48.68 -25.61 50.95
N LEU A 1135 -47.81 -25.46 49.95
CA LEU A 1135 -47.10 -24.19 49.70
C LEU A 1135 -48.01 -23.04 49.24
N SER A 1136 -49.27 -23.33 48.89
CA SER A 1136 -50.27 -22.30 48.59
C SER A 1136 -51.03 -21.81 49.82
N GLY A 1137 -50.79 -22.42 51.00
CA GLY A 1137 -51.41 -22.05 52.26
C GLY A 1137 -52.72 -22.79 52.57
N ARG A 1138 -53.05 -23.86 51.85
CA ARG A 1138 -54.25 -24.69 52.12
C ARG A 1138 -53.92 -25.84 53.07
N LYS A 1139 -54.76 -26.07 54.08
CA LYS A 1139 -54.55 -27.11 55.09
C LYS A 1139 -54.70 -28.52 54.50
N ILE A 1140 -53.76 -29.40 54.81
CA ILE A 1140 -53.72 -30.81 54.35
C ILE A 1140 -53.74 -31.77 55.54
N SER A 1141 -54.28 -32.98 55.32
CA SER A 1141 -54.48 -33.99 56.37
C SER A 1141 -53.41 -35.09 56.41
N ASN A 1142 -52.65 -35.30 55.33
CA ASN A 1142 -51.53 -36.25 55.24
C ASN A 1142 -50.34 -35.61 54.51
N VAL A 1143 -49.13 -36.00 54.90
CA VAL A 1143 -47.86 -35.48 54.36
C VAL A 1143 -47.18 -36.54 53.51
N GLY A 1144 -47.15 -36.32 52.19
CA GLY A 1144 -46.39 -37.14 51.22
C GLY A 1144 -44.94 -36.66 51.07
N ASP A 1145 -44.17 -37.32 50.23
CA ASP A 1145 -42.78 -36.91 49.89
C ASP A 1145 -42.82 -35.59 49.11
N GLY A 1146 -42.09 -34.58 49.59
CA GLY A 1146 -42.12 -33.21 49.05
C GLY A 1146 -42.31 -32.10 50.09
N ALA A 1147 -42.40 -30.84 49.62
CA ALA A 1147 -42.40 -29.66 50.48
C ALA A 1147 -43.81 -29.26 50.97
N TYR A 1148 -43.94 -29.00 52.27
CA TYR A 1148 -45.16 -28.53 52.93
C TYR A 1148 -44.85 -27.50 54.03
N LEU A 1149 -45.85 -26.76 54.49
CA LEU A 1149 -45.76 -25.84 55.61
C LEU A 1149 -46.27 -26.52 56.88
N LEU A 1150 -45.40 -26.67 57.87
CA LEU A 1150 -45.74 -27.07 59.23
C LEU A 1150 -46.09 -25.82 60.05
N ARG A 1151 -47.32 -25.74 60.54
CA ARG A 1151 -47.75 -24.69 61.45
C ARG A 1151 -47.88 -25.24 62.87
N LEU A 1152 -47.10 -24.67 63.79
CA LEU A 1152 -47.08 -25.01 65.20
C LEU A 1152 -47.70 -23.85 65.99
N THR A 1153 -48.68 -24.16 66.83
CA THR A 1153 -49.21 -23.19 67.80
C THR A 1153 -48.80 -23.63 69.21
N THR A 1154 -48.11 -22.77 69.96
CA THR A 1154 -47.72 -23.06 71.34
C THR A 1154 -48.90 -22.91 72.29
N LYS A 1155 -48.82 -23.45 73.52
CA LYS A 1155 -49.87 -23.28 74.55
C LYS A 1155 -50.14 -21.83 74.95
N ALA A 1156 -49.22 -20.90 74.65
CA ALA A 1156 -49.37 -19.47 74.86
C ALA A 1156 -49.99 -18.72 73.65
N GLY A 1157 -50.41 -19.43 72.59
CA GLY A 1157 -51.08 -18.84 71.42
C GLY A 1157 -50.16 -18.29 70.32
N LYS A 1158 -48.84 -18.45 70.46
CA LYS A 1158 -47.87 -18.06 69.41
C LYS A 1158 -47.92 -19.06 68.25
N VAL A 1159 -48.00 -18.56 67.02
CA VAL A 1159 -48.06 -19.37 65.80
C VAL A 1159 -46.74 -19.26 65.03
N VAL A 1160 -46.08 -20.39 64.80
CA VAL A 1160 -44.86 -20.51 64.01
C VAL A 1160 -45.17 -21.35 62.77
N THR A 1161 -44.77 -20.89 61.59
CA THR A 1161 -44.94 -21.63 60.33
C THR A 1161 -43.57 -21.90 59.72
N ARG A 1162 -43.25 -23.16 59.41
CA ARG A 1162 -41.96 -23.58 58.86
C ARG A 1162 -42.20 -24.43 57.62
N LYS A 1163 -41.50 -24.14 56.52
CA LYS A 1163 -41.47 -25.04 55.36
C LYS A 1163 -40.60 -26.25 55.70
N ILE A 1164 -41.13 -27.45 55.49
CA ILE A 1164 -40.43 -28.72 55.70
C ILE A 1164 -40.49 -29.51 54.41
N MET A 1165 -39.37 -30.12 54.02
CA MET A 1165 -39.33 -31.18 53.02
C MET A 1165 -39.21 -32.51 53.76
N LYS A 1166 -40.08 -33.45 53.42
CA LYS A 1166 -40.03 -34.83 53.90
C LYS A 1166 -39.50 -35.75 52.81
#